data_AF-A0A962RDN7-F1
#
_entry.id   AF-A0A962RDN7-F1
#
_cell.length_a   1.000
_cell.length_b   1.000
_cell.length_c   1.000
_cell.angle_alpha   90.00
_cell.angle_beta   90.00
_cell.angle_gamma   90.00
#
_symmetry.space_group_name_H-M   'P 1'
#
loop_
_entity.id
_entity.type
_entity.pdbx_description
1 polymer ?
#
loop_
_entity_poly.entity_id
_entity_poly.type
_entity_poly.pdbx_seq_one_letter_code
_entity_poly.pdbx_strand_id
1 'polypeptide(L)'
;MTGTRWQHSAELVTEIMSLVAERSTLERQTALESFVFEYFSNVEIEDIEHAEVADWYGAVLSHWNFARQRAPGETRIRAYNPHTQTHGWQSTHSVLEIVCDDRPFLLDSVRMALERQGLTVHLIIHPVMGVGRNDQGMIETVERLTHRARGGSGDAESASPRAGLPAEAIMHLELDRQPEQTLAEVGQIVRAALDDVVAVVDDWPSMVRNIDAVMAALKSGPPPIPATELEEGVEFLSWLRNDHFTFLGYREYRLVDASESDATGALQPVAGSGLGLLRELDGHPPRVLTSLTPEALRIAREPELLIITKSNHRSTVHRPSYLDYIGVKRFDADGKVIGEYRFMGLFTSAAYNRSPMNIPLLANKLRRVLTRSSFAPRGHAEKALLNILETFPRDQLFQLPEEELYETALGILHLEERRRPRVFIHRERFGRFYSALVFVPRERFNTVTRQLIQETLETTLGASGSEFTVSLGESVLARLHFILHVEGEPPLPIDQPALEARLRDLTRSWNDELTANILDYFGEARGVGLVRRYGEAFRADYREDYTPRVAVHDIEHMEALDRSADGLSLAVYRPLEAPPDQLRMKLFHPGSPVSLSDALPMLENMGLRVEDENPAKIKRGDGPRIWMHDFGMRSADGSEVDLEAVRTLFHEAFSQIWVGNVENDGFNRLVIGVGLGWRQVVVLRAYYRYLRQIRLPFSQAYVERALANNAAIVRDLVALFETRFDPTLGDERETRATALVERIGAALDGVASLDEDRILQSYLALIRATTRTNYYQRQSNGRDAEGVPKSYLSFKFDPALVPDMPRPRPMYEIFVYSPRVEGVHLRGGPVARGGLRWSDRAEDFRTEVLGLVKAQMVKNAVIVPVGSKGGF
;
A
#
# COMPACT_ATOMS: atom_id res chain seq x y z
N MET A 1 -35.48 -18.10 6.08
CA MET A 1 -34.31 -19.00 6.02
C MET A 1 -33.67 -19.25 7.39
N THR A 2 -33.92 -18.42 8.41
CA THR A 2 -33.44 -18.64 9.79
C THR A 2 -34.17 -19.78 10.52
N GLY A 3 -35.48 -19.97 10.33
CA GLY A 3 -36.24 -21.00 11.07
C GLY A 3 -35.89 -22.46 10.76
N THR A 4 -35.34 -22.76 9.58
CA THR A 4 -35.04 -24.15 9.13
C THR A 4 -33.68 -24.65 9.59
N ARG A 5 -32.72 -23.75 9.83
CA ARG A 5 -31.38 -24.09 10.36
C ARG A 5 -31.40 -24.46 11.83
N TRP A 6 -32.16 -23.73 12.65
CA TRP A 6 -32.28 -24.01 14.09
C TRP A 6 -32.90 -25.38 14.41
N GLN A 7 -33.71 -25.93 13.51
CA GLN A 7 -34.29 -27.28 13.68
C GLN A 7 -33.26 -28.38 13.39
N HIS A 8 -32.44 -28.23 12.36
CA HIS A 8 -31.49 -29.26 11.91
C HIS A 8 -30.36 -29.54 12.90
N SER A 9 -30.02 -28.57 13.74
CA SER A 9 -28.86 -28.67 14.63
C SER A 9 -29.25 -29.07 16.06
N ALA A 10 -30.50 -28.80 16.47
CA ALA A 10 -31.11 -29.48 17.61
C ALA A 10 -31.37 -30.97 17.31
N GLU A 11 -31.65 -31.30 16.04
CA GLU A 11 -31.70 -32.69 15.55
C GLU A 11 -30.32 -33.36 15.70
N LEU A 12 -29.21 -32.71 15.36
CA LEU A 12 -27.86 -33.29 15.46
C LEU A 12 -27.47 -33.70 16.89
N VAL A 13 -27.65 -32.84 17.89
CA VAL A 13 -27.40 -33.19 19.31
C VAL A 13 -28.35 -34.30 19.78
N THR A 14 -29.61 -34.27 19.32
CA THR A 14 -30.60 -35.32 19.63
C THR A 14 -30.18 -36.66 19.02
N GLU A 15 -29.68 -36.67 17.79
CA GLU A 15 -29.17 -37.87 17.11
C GLU A 15 -27.93 -38.46 17.81
N ILE A 16 -26.99 -37.61 18.26
CA ILE A 16 -25.85 -38.05 19.07
C ILE A 16 -26.34 -38.70 20.37
N MET A 17 -27.29 -38.07 21.07
CA MET A 17 -27.89 -38.62 22.29
C MET A 17 -28.63 -39.94 22.04
N SER A 18 -29.34 -40.07 20.91
CA SER A 18 -29.97 -41.34 20.51
C SER A 18 -28.93 -42.44 20.27
N LEU A 19 -27.82 -42.14 19.58
CA LEU A 19 -26.72 -43.11 19.39
C LEU A 19 -26.09 -43.56 20.72
N VAL A 20 -25.99 -42.67 21.70
CA VAL A 20 -25.52 -43.00 23.06
C VAL A 20 -26.51 -43.93 23.77
N ALA A 21 -27.82 -43.63 23.69
CA ALA A 21 -28.86 -44.45 24.30
C ALA A 21 -28.96 -45.85 23.66
N GLU A 22 -28.78 -45.97 22.33
CA GLU A 22 -28.83 -47.25 21.62
C GLU A 22 -27.64 -48.17 21.88
N ARG A 23 -26.44 -47.59 22.06
CA ARG A 23 -25.17 -48.35 22.07
C ARG A 23 -24.54 -48.51 23.46
N SER A 24 -25.10 -47.91 24.51
CA SER A 24 -24.55 -47.97 25.88
C SER A 24 -25.26 -49.01 26.77
N THR A 25 -24.57 -49.47 27.82
CA THR A 25 -25.11 -50.43 28.80
C THR A 25 -25.80 -49.72 29.98
N LEU A 26 -26.93 -50.26 30.46
CA LEU A 26 -27.79 -49.70 31.52
C LEU A 26 -27.07 -49.15 32.78
N GLU A 27 -26.00 -49.79 33.28
CA GLU A 27 -25.28 -49.33 34.49
C GLU A 27 -24.50 -48.01 34.30
N ARG A 28 -24.24 -47.59 33.06
CA ARG A 28 -23.41 -46.42 32.72
C ARG A 28 -24.15 -45.32 31.96
N GLN A 29 -25.44 -45.54 31.70
CA GLN A 29 -26.21 -44.76 30.75
C GLN A 29 -26.46 -43.33 31.26
N THR A 30 -26.86 -43.16 32.52
CA THR A 30 -27.29 -41.85 33.04
C THR A 30 -26.14 -40.83 33.12
N ALA A 31 -24.98 -41.20 33.67
CA ALA A 31 -23.85 -40.27 33.80
C ALA A 31 -23.25 -39.87 32.44
N LEU A 32 -23.21 -40.82 31.49
CA LEU A 32 -22.76 -40.56 30.13
C LEU A 32 -23.73 -39.67 29.36
N GLU A 33 -25.04 -39.92 29.46
CA GLU A 33 -26.07 -39.06 28.85
C GLU A 33 -25.98 -37.63 29.40
N SER A 34 -25.83 -37.47 30.73
CA SER A 34 -25.61 -36.15 31.34
C SER A 34 -24.32 -35.49 30.86
N PHE A 35 -23.23 -36.24 30.72
CA PHE A 35 -21.97 -35.71 30.18
C PHE A 35 -22.13 -35.21 28.75
N VAL A 36 -22.71 -36.01 27.85
CA VAL A 36 -22.90 -35.63 26.44
C VAL A 36 -23.83 -34.43 26.30
N PHE A 37 -24.91 -34.40 27.08
CA PHE A 37 -25.83 -33.27 27.09
C PHE A 37 -25.11 -31.97 27.52
N GLU A 38 -24.39 -32.00 28.64
CA GLU A 38 -23.65 -30.83 29.11
C GLU A 38 -22.51 -30.45 28.15
N TYR A 39 -21.91 -31.43 27.45
CA TYR A 39 -20.82 -31.22 26.49
C TYR A 39 -21.19 -30.26 25.37
N PHE A 40 -22.39 -30.42 24.79
CA PHE A 40 -22.89 -29.59 23.70
C PHE A 40 -23.80 -28.44 24.17
N SER A 41 -24.07 -28.31 25.47
CA SER A 41 -25.06 -27.38 26.02
C SER A 41 -24.82 -25.89 25.72
N ASN A 42 -23.56 -25.49 25.53
CA ASN A 42 -23.14 -24.11 25.30
C ASN A 42 -22.29 -23.96 24.02
N VAL A 43 -22.42 -24.90 23.07
CA VAL A 43 -21.71 -24.84 21.79
C VAL A 43 -22.63 -24.19 20.76
N GLU A 44 -22.11 -23.22 20.01
CA GLU A 44 -22.86 -22.61 18.91
C GLU A 44 -23.11 -23.64 17.82
N ILE A 45 -24.30 -23.59 17.25
CA ILE A 45 -24.75 -24.59 16.29
C ILE A 45 -23.86 -24.64 15.04
N GLU A 46 -23.42 -23.48 14.54
CA GLU A 46 -22.60 -23.37 13.33
C GLU A 46 -21.21 -24.00 13.53
N ASP A 47 -20.75 -24.12 14.77
CA ASP A 47 -19.44 -24.66 15.15
C ASP A 47 -19.38 -26.20 15.14
N ILE A 48 -20.52 -26.89 14.97
CA ILE A 48 -20.61 -28.36 14.94
C ILE A 48 -21.18 -28.91 13.63
N GLU A 49 -21.56 -28.04 12.68
CA GLU A 49 -22.10 -28.46 11.37
C GLU A 49 -21.02 -28.97 10.40
N HIS A 50 -19.73 -28.78 10.69
CA HIS A 50 -18.63 -29.15 9.80
C HIS A 50 -18.26 -30.64 9.82
N ALA A 51 -18.76 -31.42 10.77
CA ALA A 51 -18.43 -32.84 10.94
C ALA A 51 -19.69 -33.72 10.99
N GLU A 52 -19.54 -34.99 10.60
CA GLU A 52 -20.64 -35.95 10.64
C GLU A 52 -21.01 -36.33 12.08
N VAL A 53 -22.28 -36.69 12.30
CA VAL A 53 -22.82 -37.15 13.60
C VAL A 53 -21.97 -38.27 14.21
N ALA A 54 -21.45 -39.17 13.37
CA ALA A 54 -20.60 -40.28 13.80
C ALA A 54 -19.24 -39.81 14.37
N ASP A 55 -18.66 -38.76 13.79
CA ASP A 55 -17.39 -38.19 14.26
C ASP A 55 -17.60 -37.44 15.58
N TRP A 56 -18.69 -36.68 15.74
CA TRP A 56 -19.03 -36.04 17.02
C TRP A 56 -19.32 -37.04 18.13
N TYR A 57 -20.08 -38.10 17.81
CA TYR A 57 -20.32 -39.21 18.73
C TYR A 57 -19.00 -39.86 19.18
N GLY A 58 -18.07 -40.09 18.24
CA GLY A 58 -16.75 -40.62 18.54
C GLY A 58 -15.88 -39.68 19.37
N ALA A 59 -15.88 -38.39 19.06
CA ALA A 59 -15.14 -37.35 19.78
C ALA A 59 -15.58 -37.26 21.24
N VAL A 60 -16.89 -37.13 21.50
CA VAL A 60 -17.40 -37.00 22.88
C VAL A 60 -17.18 -38.27 23.69
N LEU A 61 -17.30 -39.46 23.09
CA LEU A 61 -16.98 -40.72 23.77
C LEU A 61 -15.49 -40.89 24.03
N SER A 62 -14.64 -40.48 23.10
CA SER A 62 -13.19 -40.44 23.28
C SER A 62 -12.85 -39.59 24.51
N HIS A 63 -13.43 -38.40 24.60
CA HIS A 63 -13.20 -37.48 25.70
C HIS A 63 -13.81 -37.97 27.03
N TRP A 64 -15.01 -38.57 27.01
CA TRP A 64 -15.58 -39.25 28.19
C TRP A 64 -14.65 -40.33 28.73
N ASN A 65 -14.13 -41.20 27.87
CA ASN A 65 -13.20 -42.25 28.27
C ASN A 65 -11.90 -41.68 28.85
N PHE A 66 -11.43 -40.55 28.30
CA PHE A 66 -10.30 -39.82 28.84
C PHE A 66 -10.62 -39.20 30.21
N ALA A 67 -11.80 -38.62 30.41
CA ALA A 67 -12.24 -38.04 31.68
C ALA A 67 -12.61 -39.11 32.74
N ARG A 68 -12.86 -40.35 32.32
CA ARG A 68 -13.47 -41.40 33.15
C ARG A 68 -12.74 -41.68 34.45
N GLN A 69 -11.40 -41.67 34.44
CA GLN A 69 -10.57 -41.89 35.64
C GLN A 69 -9.62 -40.71 35.84
N ARG A 70 -9.63 -40.11 37.02
CA ARG A 70 -8.76 -38.97 37.37
C ARG A 70 -8.59 -38.92 38.88
N ALA A 71 -7.37 -38.68 39.36
CA ALA A 71 -7.11 -38.42 40.76
C ALA A 71 -7.51 -36.97 41.16
N PRO A 72 -7.89 -36.70 42.41
CA PRO A 72 -8.17 -35.33 42.87
C PRO A 72 -6.97 -34.40 42.62
N GLY A 73 -7.21 -33.22 42.02
CA GLY A 73 -6.16 -32.25 41.69
C GLY A 73 -5.31 -32.58 40.45
N GLU A 74 -5.52 -33.72 39.79
CA GLU A 74 -4.77 -34.11 38.60
C GLU A 74 -5.28 -33.35 37.35
N THR A 75 -4.37 -32.75 36.58
CA THR A 75 -4.66 -32.16 35.27
C THR A 75 -4.30 -33.14 34.16
N ARG A 76 -5.30 -33.72 33.50
CA ARG A 76 -5.11 -34.63 32.36
C ARG A 76 -5.15 -33.85 31.06
N ILE A 77 -4.13 -34.02 30.21
CA ILE A 77 -4.00 -33.35 28.91
C ILE A 77 -3.52 -34.36 27.88
N ARG A 78 -4.14 -34.39 26.71
CA ARG A 78 -3.64 -35.11 25.53
C ARG A 78 -3.85 -34.30 24.27
N ALA A 79 -2.87 -34.36 23.37
CA ALA A 79 -2.98 -33.82 22.02
C ALA A 79 -2.73 -34.97 21.02
N TYR A 80 -3.60 -35.14 20.03
CA TYR A 80 -3.53 -36.26 19.08
C TYR A 80 -4.21 -35.92 17.75
N ASN A 81 -3.95 -36.73 16.73
CA ASN A 81 -4.62 -36.66 15.44
C ASN A 81 -5.67 -37.79 15.35
N PRO A 82 -6.97 -37.48 15.40
CA PRO A 82 -8.01 -38.51 15.31
C PRO A 82 -7.97 -39.24 13.97
N HIS A 83 -8.11 -40.57 14.03
CA HIS A 83 -8.09 -41.47 12.89
C HIS A 83 -9.01 -42.65 13.17
N THR A 84 -9.87 -43.02 12.21
CA THR A 84 -10.91 -44.04 12.41
C THR A 84 -10.36 -45.38 12.87
N GLN A 85 -9.19 -45.80 12.38
CA GLN A 85 -8.58 -47.09 12.72
C GLN A 85 -8.05 -47.18 14.15
N THR A 86 -7.54 -46.08 14.70
CA THR A 86 -6.90 -46.05 16.03
C THR A 86 -7.82 -45.49 17.12
N HIS A 87 -8.67 -44.52 16.76
CA HIS A 87 -9.48 -43.75 17.70
C HIS A 87 -10.99 -44.01 17.54
N GLY A 88 -11.42 -44.66 16.46
CA GLY A 88 -12.83 -44.93 16.17
C GLY A 88 -13.60 -43.75 15.57
N TRP A 89 -12.91 -42.63 15.29
CA TRP A 89 -13.44 -41.41 14.67
C TRP A 89 -12.30 -40.62 14.01
N GLN A 90 -12.62 -39.65 13.16
CA GLN A 90 -11.63 -38.84 12.45
C GLN A 90 -11.94 -37.33 12.52
N SER A 91 -10.88 -36.52 12.39
CA SER A 91 -10.99 -35.08 12.18
C SER A 91 -9.89 -34.65 11.21
N THR A 92 -10.16 -33.60 10.43
CA THR A 92 -9.13 -32.92 9.62
C THR A 92 -8.16 -32.15 10.51
N HIS A 93 -8.55 -31.82 11.74
CA HIS A 93 -7.78 -31.06 12.72
C HIS A 93 -6.99 -31.94 13.70
N SER A 94 -6.04 -31.31 14.40
CA SER A 94 -5.45 -31.90 15.61
C SER A 94 -6.33 -31.58 16.82
N VAL A 95 -6.48 -32.53 17.74
CA VAL A 95 -7.36 -32.39 18.89
C VAL A 95 -6.55 -32.28 20.16
N LEU A 96 -6.86 -31.27 20.98
CA LEU A 96 -6.36 -31.10 22.34
C LEU A 96 -7.51 -31.28 23.31
N GLU A 97 -7.39 -32.25 24.22
CA GLU A 97 -8.36 -32.52 25.27
C GLU A 97 -7.76 -32.34 26.66
N ILE A 98 -8.51 -31.69 27.54
CA ILE A 98 -8.10 -31.29 28.89
C ILE A 98 -9.22 -31.64 29.86
N VAL A 99 -8.86 -32.26 30.99
CA VAL A 99 -9.74 -32.53 32.13
C VAL A 99 -9.03 -32.13 33.41
N CYS A 100 -9.57 -31.13 34.11
CA CYS A 100 -8.99 -30.60 35.36
C CYS A 100 -10.08 -30.02 36.28
N ASP A 101 -9.74 -29.70 37.54
CA ASP A 101 -10.70 -29.00 38.40
C ASP A 101 -10.92 -27.57 37.90
N ASP A 102 -12.18 -27.12 37.95
CA ASP A 102 -12.57 -25.79 37.48
C ASP A 102 -11.89 -24.69 38.29
N ARG A 103 -11.29 -23.74 37.57
CA ARG A 103 -10.59 -22.58 38.11
C ARG A 103 -10.81 -21.39 37.18
N PRO A 104 -10.77 -20.15 37.70
CA PRO A 104 -10.74 -18.97 36.84
C PRO A 104 -9.55 -19.00 35.86
N PHE A 105 -9.72 -18.37 34.70
CA PHE A 105 -8.68 -18.14 33.68
C PHE A 105 -8.17 -19.35 32.90
N LEU A 106 -8.70 -20.55 33.11
CA LEU A 106 -8.21 -21.76 32.43
C LEU A 106 -8.26 -21.61 30.90
N LEU A 107 -9.46 -21.38 30.34
CA LEU A 107 -9.66 -21.31 28.89
C LEU A 107 -8.82 -20.20 28.23
N ASP A 108 -8.84 -19.00 28.81
CA ASP A 108 -8.08 -17.85 28.29
C ASP A 108 -6.58 -18.18 28.24
N SER A 109 -6.05 -18.82 29.29
CA SER A 109 -4.63 -19.16 29.41
C SER A 109 -4.22 -20.27 28.44
N VAL A 110 -5.08 -21.28 28.24
CA VAL A 110 -4.87 -22.34 27.23
C VAL A 110 -4.81 -21.73 25.83
N ARG A 111 -5.79 -20.89 25.48
CA ARG A 111 -5.85 -20.23 24.18
C ARG A 111 -4.62 -19.36 23.94
N MET A 112 -4.21 -18.56 24.91
CA MET A 112 -3.00 -17.74 24.82
C MET A 112 -1.73 -18.57 24.62
N ALA A 113 -1.62 -19.72 25.27
CA ALA A 113 -0.47 -20.60 25.14
C ALA A 113 -0.36 -21.17 23.72
N LEU A 114 -1.50 -21.50 23.10
CA LEU A 114 -1.59 -21.99 21.72
C LEU A 114 -1.30 -20.88 20.69
N GLU A 115 -1.91 -19.70 20.84
CA GLU A 115 -1.70 -18.56 19.94
C GLU A 115 -0.24 -18.11 19.89
N ARG A 116 0.51 -18.22 21.00
CA ARG A 116 1.96 -17.93 21.05
C ARG A 116 2.81 -18.86 20.19
N GLN A 117 2.32 -20.07 19.92
CA GLN A 117 2.96 -21.02 19.02
C GLN A 117 2.50 -20.84 17.56
N GLY A 118 1.69 -19.81 17.28
CA GLY A 118 1.11 -19.59 15.96
C GLY A 118 0.04 -20.62 15.60
N LEU A 119 -0.54 -21.32 16.57
CA LEU A 119 -1.60 -22.31 16.35
C LEU A 119 -2.96 -21.64 16.37
N THR A 120 -3.72 -21.79 15.29
CA THR A 120 -5.11 -21.35 15.22
C THR A 120 -6.01 -22.38 15.92
N VAL A 121 -6.92 -21.89 16.75
CA VAL A 121 -7.98 -22.69 17.37
C VAL A 121 -9.24 -22.54 16.54
N HIS A 122 -9.69 -23.64 15.93
CA HIS A 122 -10.86 -23.67 15.05
C HIS A 122 -12.16 -23.92 15.82
N LEU A 123 -12.08 -24.69 16.89
CA LEU A 123 -13.23 -25.02 17.75
C LEU A 123 -12.81 -25.06 19.21
N ILE A 124 -13.72 -24.61 20.09
CA ILE A 124 -13.59 -24.75 21.55
C ILE A 124 -14.90 -25.28 22.10
N ILE A 125 -14.84 -26.44 22.75
CA ILE A 125 -15.91 -26.96 23.60
C ILE A 125 -15.39 -26.98 25.03
N HIS A 126 -15.97 -26.17 25.92
CA HIS A 126 -15.54 -26.03 27.32
C HIS A 126 -16.76 -25.99 28.27
N PRO A 127 -17.46 -27.11 28.47
CA PRO A 127 -18.40 -27.25 29.59
C PRO A 127 -17.67 -27.31 30.94
N VAL A 128 -18.31 -26.74 31.96
CA VAL A 128 -17.95 -26.95 33.37
C VAL A 128 -19.06 -27.78 34.01
N MET A 129 -18.71 -28.96 34.51
CA MET A 129 -19.67 -29.95 35.01
C MET A 129 -19.42 -30.28 36.48
N GLY A 130 -20.47 -30.57 37.24
CA GLY A 130 -20.33 -31.15 38.58
C GLY A 130 -20.09 -32.66 38.45
N VAL A 131 -18.93 -33.15 38.87
CA VAL A 131 -18.53 -34.56 38.68
C VAL A 131 -18.32 -35.24 40.02
N GLY A 132 -19.14 -36.26 40.31
CA GLY A 132 -18.97 -37.15 41.45
C GLY A 132 -18.08 -38.33 41.06
N ARG A 133 -16.99 -38.53 41.81
CA ARG A 133 -16.06 -39.64 41.59
C ARG A 133 -15.98 -40.54 42.82
N ASN A 134 -15.75 -41.83 42.61
CA ASN A 134 -15.49 -42.79 43.68
C ASN A 134 -14.03 -42.76 44.15
N ASP A 135 -13.69 -43.58 45.15
CA ASP A 135 -12.34 -43.68 45.74
C ASP A 135 -11.23 -44.08 44.74
N GLN A 136 -11.60 -44.66 43.58
CA GLN A 136 -10.66 -45.01 42.50
C GLN A 136 -10.53 -43.91 41.44
N GLY A 137 -11.19 -42.77 41.64
CA GLY A 137 -11.22 -41.64 40.70
C GLY A 137 -12.16 -41.82 39.52
N MET A 138 -13.06 -42.82 39.56
CA MET A 138 -13.98 -43.12 38.46
C MET A 138 -15.24 -42.26 38.56
N ILE A 139 -15.71 -41.71 37.43
CA ILE A 139 -16.97 -40.96 37.38
C ILE A 139 -18.16 -41.87 37.74
N GLU A 140 -18.94 -41.45 38.74
CA GLU A 140 -20.22 -42.08 39.13
C GLU A 140 -21.41 -41.22 38.71
N THR A 141 -21.31 -39.90 38.87
CA THR A 141 -22.39 -38.95 38.58
C THR A 141 -21.87 -37.71 37.85
N VAL A 142 -22.67 -37.18 36.94
CA VAL A 142 -22.45 -35.89 36.28
C VAL A 142 -23.72 -35.07 36.46
N GLU A 143 -23.58 -33.87 37.01
CA GLU A 143 -24.68 -32.94 37.24
C GLU A 143 -24.36 -31.57 36.65
N ARG A 144 -25.40 -30.90 36.18
CA ARG A 144 -25.31 -29.50 35.77
C ARG A 144 -25.05 -28.62 37.00
N LEU A 145 -24.04 -27.77 36.92
CA LEU A 145 -23.82 -26.75 37.95
C LEU A 145 -24.95 -25.71 37.87
N THR A 146 -25.85 -25.72 38.84
CA THR A 146 -26.84 -24.65 39.00
C THR A 146 -26.17 -23.47 39.69
N HIS A 147 -26.36 -22.25 39.16
CA HIS A 147 -25.75 -21.04 39.70
C HIS A 147 -26.08 -20.88 41.20
N ARG A 148 -25.11 -21.12 42.09
CA ARG A 148 -25.10 -20.44 43.38
C ARG A 148 -24.85 -18.97 43.10
N ALA A 149 -25.84 -18.12 43.36
CA ALA A 149 -25.65 -16.69 43.40
C ALA A 149 -24.48 -16.36 44.34
N ARG A 150 -23.37 -15.88 43.78
CA ARG A 150 -22.31 -15.24 44.56
C ARG A 150 -22.88 -13.90 45.05
N GLY A 151 -23.29 -13.89 46.32
CA GLY A 151 -23.47 -12.76 47.23
C GLY A 151 -23.64 -11.35 46.68
N GLY A 152 -24.89 -10.90 46.62
CA GLY A 152 -25.32 -9.56 47.03
C GLY A 152 -26.22 -9.72 48.26
N SER A 153 -26.00 -8.87 49.27
CA SER A 153 -26.61 -8.81 50.61
C SER A 153 -28.11 -9.17 50.79
N GLY A 154 -28.41 -9.88 51.88
CA GLY A 154 -29.75 -10.09 52.51
C GLY A 154 -30.62 -11.11 51.77
N ASP A 155 -31.09 -12.23 52.30
CA ASP A 155 -31.44 -12.60 53.66
C ASP A 155 -31.15 -14.10 53.87
N ALA A 156 -30.62 -14.45 55.04
CA ALA A 156 -30.46 -15.82 55.45
C ALA A 156 -31.72 -16.25 56.20
N GLU A 157 -32.50 -17.17 55.64
CA GLU A 157 -33.15 -18.24 56.41
C GLU A 157 -33.77 -19.32 55.50
N SER A 158 -33.46 -20.58 55.82
CA SER A 158 -34.12 -21.80 55.37
C SER A 158 -33.86 -22.31 53.94
N ALA A 159 -32.62 -22.77 53.69
CA ALA A 159 -32.39 -23.99 52.92
C ALA A 159 -30.99 -24.53 53.26
N SER A 160 -30.92 -25.71 53.89
CA SER A 160 -29.65 -26.42 54.12
C SER A 160 -28.89 -26.59 52.78
N PRO A 161 -27.61 -26.17 52.67
CA PRO A 161 -26.87 -26.31 51.43
C PRO A 161 -26.60 -27.79 51.17
N ARG A 162 -27.22 -28.38 50.15
CA ARG A 162 -26.65 -29.59 49.51
C ARG A 162 -25.23 -29.20 49.06
N ALA A 163 -24.22 -29.94 49.53
CA ALA A 163 -22.88 -29.85 48.99
C ALA A 163 -22.97 -30.27 47.51
N GLY A 164 -22.76 -29.33 46.59
CA GLY A 164 -22.72 -29.64 45.16
C GLY A 164 -21.49 -30.49 44.85
N LEU A 165 -21.56 -31.27 43.77
CA LEU A 165 -20.42 -32.03 43.26
C LEU A 165 -19.24 -31.09 42.92
N PRO A 166 -17.99 -31.55 43.02
CA PRO A 166 -16.81 -30.81 42.56
C PRO A 166 -16.96 -30.38 41.09
N ALA A 167 -16.61 -29.13 40.79
CA ALA A 167 -16.64 -28.62 39.43
C ALA A 167 -15.37 -29.05 38.67
N GLU A 168 -15.56 -29.67 37.51
CA GLU A 168 -14.48 -30.03 36.59
C GLU A 168 -14.68 -29.34 35.24
N ALA A 169 -13.60 -28.79 34.70
CA ALA A 169 -13.57 -28.21 33.37
C ALA A 169 -13.12 -29.27 32.36
N ILE A 170 -13.97 -29.51 31.36
CA ILE A 170 -13.76 -30.49 30.30
C ILE A 170 -13.57 -29.70 29.01
N MET A 171 -12.36 -29.67 28.45
CA MET A 171 -12.04 -28.81 27.29
C MET A 171 -11.64 -29.65 26.09
N HIS A 172 -12.26 -29.41 24.95
CA HIS A 172 -11.89 -29.97 23.67
C HIS A 172 -11.66 -28.84 22.68
N LEU A 173 -10.45 -28.83 22.11
CA LEU A 173 -10.03 -27.81 21.17
C LEU A 173 -9.59 -28.48 19.87
N GLU A 174 -10.10 -27.99 18.74
CA GLU A 174 -9.59 -28.36 17.41
C GLU A 174 -8.60 -27.29 16.93
N LEU A 175 -7.40 -27.74 16.53
CA LEU A 175 -6.27 -26.90 16.15
C LEU A 175 -5.89 -27.13 14.68
N ASP A 176 -5.09 -26.23 14.12
CA ASP A 176 -4.36 -26.49 12.87
C ASP A 176 -3.70 -27.87 12.93
N ARG A 177 -3.86 -28.68 11.87
CA ARG A 177 -3.34 -30.05 11.83
C ARG A 177 -1.82 -30.05 11.98
N GLN A 178 -1.34 -30.62 13.07
CA GLN A 178 0.07 -30.71 13.42
C GLN A 178 0.67 -32.09 13.09
N PRO A 179 1.97 -32.16 12.74
CA PRO A 179 2.71 -33.41 12.70
C PRO A 179 2.67 -34.13 14.06
N GLU A 180 2.62 -35.46 14.04
CA GLU A 180 2.47 -36.26 15.27
C GLU A 180 3.61 -36.04 16.28
N GLN A 181 4.80 -35.70 15.78
CA GLN A 181 5.99 -35.44 16.61
C GLN A 181 5.88 -34.16 17.45
N THR A 182 5.07 -33.17 17.04
CA THR A 182 4.95 -31.88 17.75
C THR A 182 3.80 -31.86 18.77
N LEU A 183 2.86 -32.82 18.69
CA LEU A 183 1.68 -32.86 19.57
C LEU A 183 2.05 -33.01 21.06
N ALA A 184 3.11 -33.76 21.36
CA ALA A 184 3.61 -33.91 22.73
C ALA A 184 4.08 -32.56 23.31
N GLU A 185 4.73 -31.73 22.49
CA GLU A 185 5.19 -30.40 22.86
C GLU A 185 4.01 -29.44 23.08
N VAL A 186 3.00 -29.47 22.21
CA VAL A 186 1.74 -28.71 22.40
C VAL A 186 1.11 -29.02 23.77
N GLY A 187 1.02 -30.31 24.11
CA GLY A 187 0.50 -30.73 25.41
C GLY A 187 1.35 -30.26 26.61
N GLN A 188 2.66 -30.17 26.47
CA GLN A 188 3.56 -29.65 27.52
C GLN A 188 3.43 -28.13 27.70
N ILE A 189 3.32 -27.39 26.60
CA ILE A 189 3.14 -25.93 26.63
C ILE A 189 1.84 -25.55 27.33
N VAL A 190 0.75 -26.26 27.01
CA VAL A 190 -0.55 -26.07 27.65
C VAL A 190 -0.50 -26.49 29.13
N ARG A 191 0.20 -27.58 29.46
CA ARG A 191 0.41 -27.99 30.86
C ARG A 191 1.08 -26.88 31.68
N ALA A 192 2.18 -26.32 31.17
CA ALA A 192 2.90 -25.25 31.86
C ALA A 192 2.01 -24.02 32.11
N ALA A 193 1.14 -23.67 31.15
CA ALA A 193 0.18 -22.57 31.33
C ALA A 193 -0.87 -22.89 32.41
N LEU A 194 -1.37 -24.13 32.45
CA LEU A 194 -2.33 -24.56 33.48
C LEU A 194 -1.69 -24.65 34.87
N ASP A 195 -0.44 -25.09 34.97
CA ASP A 195 0.31 -25.10 36.23
C ASP A 195 0.50 -23.68 36.79
N ASP A 196 0.77 -22.71 35.91
CA ASP A 196 0.80 -21.28 36.26
C ASP A 196 -0.58 -20.80 36.78
N VAL A 197 -1.69 -21.22 36.14
CA VAL A 197 -3.06 -20.89 36.62
C VAL A 197 -3.31 -21.48 38.02
N VAL A 198 -2.96 -22.74 38.24
CA VAL A 198 -3.11 -23.41 39.54
C VAL A 198 -2.31 -22.66 40.61
N ALA A 199 -1.04 -22.36 40.33
CA ALA A 199 -0.19 -21.62 41.28
C ALA A 199 -0.77 -20.25 41.63
N VAL A 200 -1.28 -19.51 40.64
CA VAL A 200 -1.90 -18.19 40.84
C VAL A 200 -3.17 -18.29 41.69
N VAL A 201 -4.07 -19.18 41.33
CA VAL A 201 -5.40 -19.29 41.97
C VAL A 201 -5.27 -19.80 43.40
N ASP A 202 -4.42 -20.79 43.64
CA ASP A 202 -4.20 -21.36 44.96
C ASP A 202 -3.51 -20.36 45.91
N ASP A 203 -2.54 -19.57 45.40
CA ASP A 203 -1.83 -18.56 46.20
C ASP A 203 -2.56 -17.21 46.31
N TRP A 204 -3.63 -16.99 45.53
CA TRP A 204 -4.35 -15.71 45.52
C TRP A 204 -4.76 -15.22 46.92
N PRO A 205 -5.34 -16.07 47.82
CA PRO A 205 -5.65 -15.64 49.18
C PRO A 205 -4.41 -15.20 49.97
N SER A 206 -3.24 -15.82 49.73
CA SER A 206 -1.98 -15.43 50.37
C SER A 206 -1.46 -14.10 49.83
N MET A 207 -1.58 -13.86 48.52
CA MET A 207 -1.22 -12.57 47.91
C MET A 207 -2.08 -11.43 48.46
N VAL A 208 -3.40 -11.66 48.62
CA VAL A 208 -4.32 -10.69 49.23
C VAL A 208 -3.99 -10.43 50.71
N ARG A 209 -3.63 -11.47 51.48
CA ARG A 209 -3.15 -11.29 52.86
C ARG A 209 -1.88 -10.46 52.94
N ASN A 210 -0.94 -10.63 51.99
CA ASN A 210 0.29 -9.86 51.97
C ASN A 210 0.04 -8.37 51.67
N ILE A 211 -0.85 -8.02 50.74
CA ILE A 211 -1.16 -6.59 50.52
C ILE A 211 -1.87 -5.98 51.75
N ASP A 212 -2.75 -6.72 52.42
CA ASP A 212 -3.37 -6.29 53.67
C ASP A 212 -2.33 -6.07 54.78
N ALA A 213 -1.34 -6.97 54.89
CA ALA A 213 -0.23 -6.84 55.85
C ALA A 213 0.68 -5.64 55.56
N VAL A 214 1.02 -5.41 54.29
CA VAL A 214 1.81 -4.25 53.85
C VAL A 214 1.10 -2.94 54.19
N MET A 215 -0.21 -2.84 53.90
CA MET A 215 -1.00 -1.67 54.27
C MET A 215 -1.07 -1.45 55.79
N ALA A 216 -1.16 -2.52 56.59
CA ALA A 216 -1.16 -2.43 58.05
C ALA A 216 0.21 -1.97 58.60
N ALA A 217 1.30 -2.47 58.03
CA ALA A 217 2.67 -2.06 58.39
C ALA A 217 2.90 -0.56 58.12
N LEU A 218 2.50 -0.08 56.93
CA LEU A 218 2.62 1.33 56.56
C LEU A 218 1.83 2.27 57.49
N LYS A 219 0.69 1.82 58.03
CA LYS A 219 -0.14 2.61 58.97
C LYS A 219 0.40 2.60 60.40
N SER A 220 0.99 1.49 60.85
CA SER A 220 1.45 1.31 62.23
C SER A 220 2.87 1.84 62.46
N GLY A 221 3.72 1.81 61.44
CA GLY A 221 5.07 2.37 61.44
C GLY A 221 5.32 3.18 60.17
N PRO A 222 4.78 4.41 60.06
CA PRO A 222 4.90 5.20 58.84
C PRO A 222 6.37 5.53 58.56
N PRO A 223 6.88 5.28 57.34
CA PRO A 223 8.23 5.66 56.96
C PRO A 223 8.37 7.18 56.90
N PRO A 224 9.59 7.74 57.03
CA PRO A 224 9.83 9.20 57.03
C PRO A 224 9.77 9.79 55.61
N ILE A 225 8.62 9.62 54.94
CA ILE A 225 8.27 10.19 53.63
C ILE A 225 7.15 11.23 53.79
N PRO A 226 6.87 12.08 52.78
CA PRO A 226 5.76 13.03 52.84
C PRO A 226 4.41 12.34 53.17
N ALA A 227 3.66 12.89 54.13
CA ALA A 227 2.40 12.29 54.58
C ALA A 227 1.37 12.10 53.45
N THR A 228 1.30 13.05 52.51
CA THR A 228 0.44 12.96 51.33
C THR A 228 0.80 11.78 50.42
N GLU A 229 2.10 11.48 50.27
CA GLU A 229 2.56 10.34 49.47
C GLU A 229 2.19 9.01 50.13
N LEU A 230 2.34 8.92 51.46
CA LEU A 230 1.94 7.75 52.22
C LEU A 230 0.42 7.50 52.14
N GLU A 231 -0.39 8.55 52.31
CA GLU A 231 -1.85 8.47 52.21
C GLU A 231 -2.30 8.05 50.82
N GLU A 232 -1.78 8.69 49.75
CA GLU A 232 -2.07 8.33 48.36
C GLU A 232 -1.67 6.88 48.06
N GLY A 233 -0.51 6.44 48.55
CA GLY A 233 -0.03 5.08 48.34
C GLY A 233 -0.88 4.02 49.02
N VAL A 234 -1.29 4.25 50.27
CA VAL A 234 -2.16 3.34 51.01
C VAL A 234 -3.57 3.27 50.39
N GLU A 235 -4.11 4.40 49.94
CA GLU A 235 -5.41 4.44 49.24
C GLU A 235 -5.34 3.66 47.93
N PHE A 236 -4.24 3.79 47.17
CA PHE A 236 -4.03 3.03 45.95
C PHE A 236 -3.90 1.53 46.20
N LEU A 237 -3.13 1.09 47.20
CA LEU A 237 -3.03 -0.33 47.56
C LEU A 237 -4.39 -0.92 47.98
N SER A 238 -5.19 -0.15 48.72
CA SER A 238 -6.56 -0.54 49.07
C SER A 238 -7.44 -0.68 47.82
N TRP A 239 -7.30 0.24 46.86
CA TRP A 239 -8.01 0.19 45.59
C TRP A 239 -7.64 -1.05 44.77
N LEU A 240 -6.34 -1.38 44.65
CA LEU A 240 -5.87 -2.61 43.99
C LEU A 240 -6.51 -3.85 44.61
N ARG A 241 -6.50 -3.92 45.94
CA ARG A 241 -7.07 -5.03 46.72
C ARG A 241 -8.57 -5.21 46.48
N ASN A 242 -9.32 -4.13 46.29
CA ASN A 242 -10.77 -4.17 46.09
C ASN A 242 -11.14 -4.41 44.61
N ASP A 243 -10.66 -5.52 44.03
CA ASP A 243 -10.97 -6.02 42.67
C ASP A 243 -10.56 -5.11 41.48
N HIS A 244 -9.63 -4.19 41.70
CA HIS A 244 -9.06 -3.38 40.59
C HIS A 244 -7.73 -3.92 40.05
N PHE A 245 -7.21 -4.99 40.66
CA PHE A 245 -5.99 -5.66 40.23
C PHE A 245 -6.11 -7.17 40.40
N THR A 246 -5.80 -7.93 39.34
CA THR A 246 -5.66 -9.37 39.39
C THR A 246 -4.23 -9.69 39.82
N PHE A 247 -4.04 -10.11 41.07
CA PHE A 247 -2.74 -10.54 41.59
C PHE A 247 -2.33 -11.88 40.98
N LEU A 248 -1.19 -11.90 40.29
CA LEU A 248 -0.62 -13.08 39.65
C LEU A 248 0.70 -13.52 40.27
N GLY A 249 1.38 -12.66 41.02
CA GLY A 249 2.58 -13.06 41.74
C GLY A 249 2.94 -12.09 42.85
N TYR A 250 3.62 -12.62 43.87
CA TYR A 250 4.18 -11.84 44.95
C TYR A 250 5.56 -12.36 45.32
N ARG A 251 6.49 -11.46 45.67
CA ARG A 251 7.76 -11.84 46.30
C ARG A 251 8.36 -10.67 47.07
N GLU A 252 9.06 -10.97 48.15
CA GLU A 252 9.84 -9.98 48.91
C GLU A 252 11.27 -9.92 48.42
N TYR A 253 11.82 -8.70 48.39
CA TYR A 253 13.23 -8.46 48.08
C TYR A 253 13.90 -7.63 49.17
N ARG A 254 15.16 -7.94 49.44
CA ARG A 254 16.07 -7.13 50.26
C ARG A 254 17.07 -6.43 49.35
N LEU A 255 17.31 -5.15 49.62
CA LEU A 255 18.38 -4.42 48.98
C LEU A 255 19.68 -4.67 49.76
N VAL A 256 20.67 -5.28 49.13
CA VAL A 256 22.02 -5.49 49.72
C VAL A 256 23.04 -4.58 49.06
N ASP A 257 23.99 -4.09 49.86
CA ASP A 257 25.07 -3.25 49.36
C ASP A 257 26.09 -4.08 48.56
N ALA A 258 26.72 -3.43 47.58
CA ALA A 258 27.62 -4.07 46.60
C ALA A 258 28.88 -4.72 47.21
N SER A 259 29.16 -4.48 48.50
CA SER A 259 30.31 -5.06 49.21
C SER A 259 30.06 -6.49 49.74
N GLU A 260 28.81 -6.96 49.79
CA GLU A 260 28.45 -8.29 50.31
C GLU A 260 28.04 -9.30 49.22
N SER A 261 28.14 -8.91 47.94
CA SER A 261 27.72 -9.69 46.77
C SER A 261 28.75 -9.54 45.66
N ASP A 262 29.22 -10.65 45.08
CA ASP A 262 30.17 -10.68 43.95
C ASP A 262 29.62 -10.05 42.65
N ALA A 263 28.38 -9.54 42.67
CA ALA A 263 27.80 -8.73 41.62
C ALA A 263 27.10 -7.50 42.22
N THR A 264 27.34 -6.33 41.62
CA THR A 264 26.61 -5.05 41.76
C THR A 264 25.39 -5.12 42.69
N GLY A 265 25.46 -4.52 43.88
CA GLY A 265 24.45 -4.61 44.95
C GLY A 265 23.02 -4.76 44.41
N ALA A 266 22.45 -5.95 44.59
CA ALA A 266 21.26 -6.39 43.88
C ALA A 266 20.06 -6.53 44.82
N LEU A 267 18.84 -6.39 44.29
CA LEU A 267 17.62 -6.83 44.97
C LEU A 267 17.67 -8.35 45.10
N GLN A 268 17.91 -8.87 46.30
CA GLN A 268 17.95 -10.29 46.60
C GLN A 268 16.57 -10.80 47.03
N PRO A 269 16.03 -11.86 46.42
CA PRO A 269 14.75 -12.44 46.84
C PRO A 269 14.87 -13.04 48.25
N VAL A 270 13.85 -12.82 49.07
CA VAL A 270 13.73 -13.49 50.38
C VAL A 270 13.20 -14.91 50.14
N ALA A 271 13.99 -15.92 50.52
CA ALA A 271 13.65 -17.33 50.30
C ALA A 271 12.28 -17.69 50.90
N GLY A 272 11.47 -18.42 50.15
CA GLY A 272 10.13 -18.86 50.56
C GLY A 272 9.04 -17.78 50.57
N SER A 273 9.35 -16.54 50.18
CA SER A 273 8.34 -15.46 50.06
C SER A 273 7.58 -15.46 48.73
N GLY A 274 8.04 -16.26 47.76
CA GLY A 274 7.49 -16.29 46.40
C GLY A 274 6.13 -16.99 46.30
N LEU A 275 5.17 -16.34 45.65
CA LEU A 275 3.80 -16.82 45.43
C LEU A 275 3.37 -16.66 43.95
N GLY A 276 2.44 -17.49 43.50
CA GLY A 276 1.87 -17.46 42.14
C GLY A 276 2.95 -17.67 41.07
N LEU A 277 2.98 -16.79 40.06
CA LEU A 277 4.01 -16.79 39.00
C LEU A 277 5.45 -16.57 39.52
N LEU A 278 5.58 -16.11 40.78
CA LEU A 278 6.83 -15.91 41.48
C LEU A 278 7.09 -17.00 42.54
N ARG A 279 6.43 -18.15 42.47
CA ARG A 279 6.74 -19.30 43.33
C ARG A 279 8.15 -19.84 43.03
N GLU A 280 8.82 -20.38 44.04
CA GLU A 280 10.05 -21.17 43.86
C GLU A 280 9.64 -22.57 43.39
N LEU A 281 10.11 -22.99 42.21
CA LEU A 281 9.88 -24.33 41.69
C LEU A 281 11.15 -25.17 41.92
N ASP A 282 11.00 -26.37 42.47
CA ASP A 282 12.11 -27.28 42.71
C ASP A 282 12.97 -27.45 41.43
N GLY A 283 14.28 -27.21 41.56
CA GLY A 283 15.25 -27.38 40.48
C GLY A 283 15.34 -26.25 39.45
N HIS A 284 14.56 -25.16 39.59
CA HIS A 284 14.61 -24.02 38.67
C HIS A 284 15.03 -22.74 39.40
N PRO A 285 15.98 -21.95 38.86
CA PRO A 285 16.33 -20.66 39.45
C PRO A 285 15.09 -19.74 39.46
N PRO A 286 14.94 -18.88 40.48
CA PRO A 286 13.81 -17.96 40.55
C PRO A 286 13.74 -17.13 39.27
N ARG A 287 12.54 -17.02 38.65
CA ARG A 287 12.33 -16.14 37.47
C ARG A 287 12.82 -14.73 37.80
N VAL A 288 13.89 -14.29 37.12
CA VAL A 288 14.45 -12.93 37.25
C VAL A 288 13.68 -12.02 36.32
N LEU A 289 12.64 -11.37 36.84
CA LEU A 289 11.76 -10.50 36.04
C LEU A 289 12.28 -9.06 35.87
N THR A 290 13.45 -8.73 36.42
CA THR A 290 14.07 -7.41 36.30
C THR A 290 15.56 -7.53 35.98
N SER A 291 16.00 -6.81 34.95
CA SER A 291 17.42 -6.66 34.63
C SER A 291 18.12 -5.78 35.67
N LEU A 292 19.32 -6.19 36.10
CA LEU A 292 20.17 -5.46 37.04
C LEU A 292 20.92 -4.32 36.34
N THR A 293 20.20 -3.42 35.66
CA THR A 293 20.83 -2.24 35.06
C THR A 293 21.23 -1.23 36.15
N PRO A 294 22.28 -0.40 35.93
CA PRO A 294 22.63 0.69 36.85
C PRO A 294 21.44 1.62 37.15
N GLU A 295 20.60 1.85 36.15
CA GLU A 295 19.39 2.66 36.27
C GLU A 295 18.33 1.99 37.16
N ALA A 296 18.14 0.67 37.05
CA ALA A 296 17.26 -0.07 37.93
C ALA A 296 17.70 0.02 39.40
N LEU A 297 19.01 0.00 39.65
CA LEU A 297 19.59 0.16 40.99
C LEU A 297 19.41 1.58 41.54
N ARG A 298 19.54 2.60 40.68
CA ARG A 298 19.26 3.99 41.05
C ARG A 298 17.79 4.14 41.48
N ILE A 299 16.86 3.65 40.68
CA ILE A 299 15.41 3.69 40.96
C ILE A 299 15.07 2.90 42.23
N ALA A 300 15.70 1.73 42.44
CA ALA A 300 15.49 0.94 43.66
C ALA A 300 15.89 1.70 44.94
N ARG A 301 16.84 2.64 44.85
CA ARG A 301 17.35 3.44 45.98
C ARG A 301 16.61 4.76 46.20
N GLU A 302 15.82 5.22 45.23
CA GLU A 302 15.04 6.47 45.37
C GLU A 302 14.04 6.38 46.54
N PRO A 303 13.84 7.44 47.33
CA PRO A 303 12.94 7.42 48.47
C PRO A 303 11.46 7.63 48.07
N GLU A 304 10.98 6.96 47.02
CA GLU A 304 9.57 6.96 46.58
C GLU A 304 8.87 5.67 47.07
N LEU A 305 7.69 5.77 47.69
CA LEU A 305 6.99 4.61 48.27
C LEU A 305 6.60 3.56 47.23
N LEU A 306 6.09 3.98 46.07
CA LEU A 306 5.53 3.09 45.05
C LEU A 306 6.34 3.17 43.75
N ILE A 307 6.61 2.00 43.16
CA ILE A 307 7.07 1.85 41.78
C ILE A 307 5.96 1.19 40.97
N ILE A 308 5.47 1.85 39.94
CA ILE A 308 4.46 1.32 39.02
C ILE A 308 5.03 1.32 37.60
N THR A 309 5.24 0.15 37.01
CA THR A 309 5.76 0.00 35.65
C THR A 309 5.25 -1.28 34.97
N LYS A 310 5.58 -1.49 33.70
CA LYS A 310 5.38 -2.76 32.99
C LYS A 310 6.63 -3.63 33.05
N SER A 311 6.43 -4.91 33.28
CA SER A 311 7.44 -5.95 33.11
C SER A 311 7.75 -6.18 31.63
N ASN A 312 8.93 -6.71 31.32
CA ASN A 312 9.27 -7.26 30.00
C ASN A 312 8.68 -8.67 29.78
N HIS A 313 7.95 -9.22 30.75
CA HIS A 313 7.33 -10.54 30.66
C HIS A 313 5.82 -10.41 30.44
N ARG A 314 5.32 -11.13 29.44
CA ARG A 314 3.87 -11.28 29.19
C ARG A 314 3.26 -12.29 30.15
N SER A 315 2.06 -11.99 30.64
CA SER A 315 1.31 -12.89 31.52
C SER A 315 1.03 -14.22 30.82
N THR A 316 1.23 -15.33 31.51
CA THR A 316 0.77 -16.66 31.08
C THR A 316 -0.67 -16.96 31.51
N VAL A 317 -1.25 -16.10 32.35
CA VAL A 317 -2.59 -16.26 32.94
C VAL A 317 -3.51 -15.11 32.53
N HIS A 318 -4.78 -15.42 32.27
CA HIS A 318 -5.91 -14.50 32.01
C HIS A 318 -5.90 -13.74 30.67
N ARG A 319 -4.86 -12.96 30.34
CA ARG A 319 -4.76 -12.25 29.04
C ARG A 319 -3.31 -11.99 28.62
N PRO A 320 -2.98 -11.93 27.31
CA PRO A 320 -1.60 -11.87 26.81
C PRO A 320 -1.00 -10.46 26.86
N SER A 321 -1.13 -9.78 28.00
CA SER A 321 -0.56 -8.46 28.25
C SER A 321 0.76 -8.56 29.03
N TYR A 322 1.64 -7.56 28.88
CA TYR A 322 2.75 -7.38 29.81
C TYR A 322 2.26 -7.20 31.24
N LEU A 323 2.92 -7.90 32.17
CA LEU A 323 2.58 -7.85 33.58
C LEU A 323 2.81 -6.45 34.14
N ASP A 324 1.84 -5.96 34.89
CA ASP A 324 1.98 -4.77 35.73
C ASP A 324 2.83 -5.11 36.95
N TYR A 325 3.83 -4.27 37.20
CA TYR A 325 4.75 -4.34 38.32
C TYR A 325 4.35 -3.25 39.33
N ILE A 326 3.99 -3.67 40.54
CA ILE A 326 3.74 -2.79 41.67
C ILE A 326 4.76 -3.12 42.77
N GLY A 327 5.78 -2.26 42.93
CA GLY A 327 6.76 -2.35 44.00
C GLY A 327 6.39 -1.41 45.14
N VAL A 328 6.29 -1.92 46.36
CA VAL A 328 6.13 -1.11 47.58
C VAL A 328 7.45 -1.12 48.33
N LYS A 329 8.13 0.02 48.39
CA LYS A 329 9.45 0.12 49.02
C LYS A 329 9.36 -0.02 50.53
N ARG A 330 10.40 -0.63 51.09
CA ARG A 330 10.61 -0.80 52.52
C ARG A 330 11.70 0.15 52.97
N PHE A 331 11.46 0.80 54.10
CA PHE A 331 12.38 1.79 54.66
C PHE A 331 12.89 1.33 56.03
N ASP A 332 14.11 1.71 56.37
CA ASP A 332 14.58 1.68 57.75
C ASP A 332 14.14 2.93 58.53
N ALA A 333 14.57 3.01 59.80
CA ALA A 333 14.24 4.11 60.70
C ALA A 333 14.80 5.47 60.23
N ASP A 334 15.86 5.46 59.40
CA ASP A 334 16.51 6.66 58.86
C ASP A 334 15.92 7.07 57.50
N GLY A 335 14.94 6.30 56.98
CA GLY A 335 14.30 6.58 55.69
C GLY A 335 15.07 6.07 54.48
N LYS A 336 16.08 5.22 54.67
CA LYS A 336 16.79 4.56 53.56
C LYS A 336 16.01 3.34 53.10
N VAL A 337 15.95 3.13 51.78
CA VAL A 337 15.32 1.93 51.21
C VAL A 337 16.14 0.69 51.52
N ILE A 338 15.51 -0.32 52.13
CA ILE A 338 16.13 -1.60 52.52
C ILE A 338 15.59 -2.80 51.71
N GLY A 339 14.62 -2.57 50.83
CA GLY A 339 14.00 -3.63 50.02
C GLY A 339 12.65 -3.21 49.45
N GLU A 340 11.90 -4.18 48.95
CA GLU A 340 10.55 -3.96 48.42
C GLU A 340 9.66 -5.19 48.56
N TYR A 341 8.36 -4.94 48.62
CA TYR A 341 7.30 -5.92 48.37
C TYR A 341 6.89 -5.82 46.91
N ARG A 342 7.09 -6.88 46.13
CA ARG A 342 6.80 -6.87 44.70
C ARG A 342 5.52 -7.64 44.41
N PHE A 343 4.53 -6.96 43.87
CA PHE A 343 3.31 -7.55 43.33
C PHE A 343 3.36 -7.49 41.80
N MET A 344 3.08 -8.64 41.18
CA MET A 344 2.94 -8.78 39.73
C MET A 344 1.49 -9.13 39.41
N GLY A 345 0.94 -8.53 38.35
CA GLY A 345 -0.42 -8.82 37.98
C GLY A 345 -0.92 -8.04 36.78
N LEU A 346 -2.22 -7.84 36.72
CA LEU A 346 -2.88 -7.12 35.65
C LEU A 346 -3.97 -6.21 36.23
N PHE A 347 -4.01 -4.95 35.81
CA PHE A 347 -5.16 -4.08 36.12
C PHE A 347 -6.45 -4.65 35.51
N THR A 348 -7.54 -4.67 36.27
CA THR A 348 -8.83 -5.19 35.77
C THR A 348 -9.47 -4.22 34.78
N SER A 349 -10.51 -4.66 34.06
CA SER A 349 -11.24 -3.81 33.11
C SER A 349 -11.80 -2.53 33.76
N ALA A 350 -12.07 -2.55 35.07
CA ALA A 350 -12.52 -1.39 35.83
C ALA A 350 -11.49 -0.24 35.81
N ALA A 351 -10.18 -0.54 35.77
CA ALA A 351 -9.13 0.47 35.69
C ALA A 351 -9.14 1.20 34.33
N TYR A 352 -9.49 0.50 33.25
CA TYR A 352 -9.46 1.04 31.89
C TYR A 352 -10.78 1.73 31.49
N ASN A 353 -11.91 1.26 32.03
CA ASN A 353 -13.25 1.72 31.62
C ASN A 353 -13.86 2.78 32.54
N ARG A 354 -13.27 3.05 33.72
CA ARG A 354 -13.69 4.14 34.61
C ARG A 354 -12.84 5.38 34.39
N SER A 355 -13.38 6.54 34.72
CA SER A 355 -12.62 7.79 34.73
C SER A 355 -11.37 7.67 35.63
N PRO A 356 -10.18 8.14 35.17
CA PRO A 356 -8.97 8.18 35.99
C PRO A 356 -9.12 9.11 37.20
N MET A 357 -10.09 10.02 37.19
CA MET A 357 -10.40 10.88 38.35
C MET A 357 -10.99 10.10 39.53
N ASN A 358 -11.41 8.84 39.31
CA ASN A 358 -11.89 7.93 40.35
C ASN A 358 -10.84 6.89 40.79
N ILE A 359 -9.61 6.98 40.27
CA ILE A 359 -8.51 6.08 40.60
C ILE A 359 -7.57 6.83 41.54
N PRO A 360 -7.34 6.34 42.78
CA PRO A 360 -6.35 6.92 43.68
C PRO A 360 -4.97 7.02 43.03
N LEU A 361 -4.12 7.93 43.48
CA LEU A 361 -2.87 8.35 42.81
C LEU A 361 -3.11 9.14 41.51
N LEU A 362 -3.85 8.58 40.55
CA LEU A 362 -4.13 9.24 39.27
C LEU A 362 -4.99 10.48 39.44
N ALA A 363 -6.06 10.40 40.24
CA ALA A 363 -6.97 11.52 40.46
C ALA A 363 -6.23 12.77 40.97
N ASN A 364 -5.30 12.61 41.91
CA ASN A 364 -4.53 13.73 42.45
C ASN A 364 -3.52 14.25 41.44
N LYS A 365 -2.83 13.36 40.72
CA LYS A 365 -1.92 13.74 39.62
C LYS A 365 -2.64 14.55 38.54
N LEU A 366 -3.81 14.11 38.10
CA LEU A 366 -4.62 14.82 37.11
C LEU A 366 -5.10 16.19 37.63
N ARG A 367 -5.54 16.27 38.90
CA ARG A 367 -5.89 17.56 39.52
C ARG A 367 -4.72 18.53 39.57
N ARG A 368 -3.50 18.06 39.84
CA ARG A 368 -2.28 18.88 39.82
C ARG A 368 -1.96 19.38 38.41
N VAL A 369 -2.05 18.52 37.39
CA VAL A 369 -1.91 18.90 35.97
C VAL A 369 -2.93 19.98 35.56
N LEU A 370 -4.20 19.81 35.93
CA LEU A 370 -5.26 20.79 35.66
C LEU A 370 -5.03 22.12 36.39
N THR A 371 -4.65 22.07 37.67
CA THR A 371 -4.37 23.27 38.47
C THR A 371 -3.20 24.05 37.87
N ARG A 372 -2.17 23.35 37.42
CA ARG A 372 -0.98 23.94 36.79
C ARG A 372 -1.30 24.63 35.46
N SER A 373 -2.28 24.14 34.69
CA SER A 373 -2.64 24.75 33.40
C SER A 373 -3.21 26.16 33.54
N SER A 374 -3.64 26.56 34.75
CA SER A 374 -4.17 27.89 35.06
C SER A 374 -5.33 28.33 34.15
N PHE A 375 -6.05 27.37 33.54
CA PHE A 375 -7.21 27.66 32.72
C PHE A 375 -8.40 28.06 33.59
N ALA A 376 -9.29 28.89 33.04
CA ALA A 376 -10.50 29.29 33.75
C ALA A 376 -11.37 28.05 34.06
N PRO A 377 -11.78 27.86 35.33
CA PRO A 377 -12.63 26.73 35.71
C PRO A 377 -13.91 26.67 34.86
N ARG A 378 -14.24 25.48 34.38
CA ARG A 378 -15.34 25.14 33.47
C ARG A 378 -15.28 25.84 32.10
N GLY A 379 -14.14 26.44 31.75
CA GLY A 379 -13.87 27.01 30.43
C GLY A 379 -13.68 25.93 29.35
N HIS A 380 -13.70 26.35 28.08
CA HIS A 380 -13.52 25.44 26.94
C HIS A 380 -12.18 24.68 27.00
N ALA A 381 -11.08 25.40 27.24
CA ALA A 381 -9.73 24.82 27.30
C ALA A 381 -9.56 23.82 28.45
N GLU A 382 -10.11 24.09 29.64
CA GLU A 382 -10.06 23.16 30.77
C GLU A 382 -10.86 21.88 30.47
N LYS A 383 -12.05 22.00 29.88
CA LYS A 383 -12.87 20.84 29.47
C LYS A 383 -12.17 19.98 28.41
N ALA A 384 -11.53 20.61 27.42
CA ALA A 384 -10.76 19.91 26.39
C ALA A 384 -9.55 19.18 27.01
N LEU A 385 -8.79 19.85 27.89
CA LEU A 385 -7.67 19.23 28.61
C LEU A 385 -8.13 18.05 29.48
N LEU A 386 -9.25 18.19 30.20
CA LEU A 386 -9.83 17.10 30.98
C LEU A 386 -10.21 15.91 30.07
N ASN A 387 -10.82 16.14 28.91
CA ASN A 387 -11.15 15.09 27.95
C ASN A 387 -9.89 14.37 27.41
N ILE A 388 -8.81 15.11 27.16
CA ILE A 388 -7.51 14.54 26.77
C ILE A 388 -6.97 13.63 27.88
N LEU A 389 -7.03 14.06 29.14
CA LEU A 389 -6.57 13.27 30.29
C LEU A 389 -7.46 12.05 30.56
N GLU A 390 -8.77 12.16 30.35
CA GLU A 390 -9.74 11.05 30.46
C GLU A 390 -9.43 9.92 29.48
N THR A 391 -9.15 10.30 28.21
CA THR A 391 -8.91 9.37 27.11
C THR A 391 -7.43 8.98 26.94
N PHE A 392 -6.53 9.55 27.73
CA PHE A 392 -5.09 9.23 27.73
C PHE A 392 -4.86 7.75 28.05
N PRO A 393 -3.89 7.05 27.42
CA PRO A 393 -3.66 5.64 27.73
C PRO A 393 -3.40 5.44 29.22
N ARG A 394 -4.19 4.56 29.85
CA ARG A 394 -4.21 4.43 31.31
C ARG A 394 -2.84 4.04 31.87
N ASP A 395 -2.13 3.14 31.20
CA ASP A 395 -0.79 2.70 31.59
C ASP A 395 0.24 3.85 31.56
N GLN A 396 0.08 4.81 30.63
CA GLN A 396 0.94 6.00 30.56
C GLN A 396 0.65 6.98 31.70
N LEU A 397 -0.62 7.12 32.12
CA LEU A 397 -0.97 7.98 33.26
C LEU A 397 -0.29 7.52 34.54
N PHE A 398 -0.12 6.20 34.73
CA PHE A 398 0.63 5.66 35.87
C PHE A 398 2.14 5.94 35.75
N GLN A 399 2.72 5.75 34.57
CA GLN A 399 4.17 5.76 34.36
C GLN A 399 4.79 7.16 34.17
N LEU A 400 4.15 8.04 33.41
CA LEU A 400 4.67 9.37 33.05
C LEU A 400 4.85 10.25 34.29
N PRO A 401 5.98 10.92 34.52
CA PRO A 401 6.06 11.98 35.52
C PRO A 401 5.02 13.08 35.29
N GLU A 402 4.65 13.81 36.36
CA GLU A 402 3.65 14.87 36.27
C GLU A 402 4.02 15.97 35.25
N GLU A 403 5.30 16.33 35.20
CA GLU A 403 5.85 17.31 34.24
C GLU A 403 5.63 16.86 32.79
N GLU A 404 6.06 15.64 32.45
CA GLU A 404 5.95 15.12 31.09
C GLU A 404 4.50 14.90 30.67
N LEU A 405 3.63 14.49 31.62
CA LEU A 405 2.20 14.38 31.38
C LEU A 405 1.58 15.75 31.06
N TYR A 406 1.95 16.80 31.80
CA TYR A 406 1.49 18.17 31.55
C TYR A 406 1.89 18.67 30.16
N GLU A 407 3.17 18.55 29.81
CA GLU A 407 3.70 18.95 28.49
C GLU A 407 3.04 18.17 27.34
N THR A 408 2.88 16.85 27.51
CA THR A 408 2.24 16.00 26.49
C THR A 408 0.77 16.35 26.33
N ALA A 409 0.03 16.52 27.43
CA ALA A 409 -1.40 16.83 27.38
C ALA A 409 -1.67 18.21 26.75
N LEU A 410 -0.87 19.23 27.05
CA LEU A 410 -0.94 20.53 26.37
C LEU A 410 -0.51 20.46 24.91
N GLY A 411 0.51 19.66 24.59
CA GLY A 411 0.91 19.40 23.22
C GLY A 411 -0.22 18.81 22.38
N ILE A 412 -1.00 17.89 22.94
CA ILE A 412 -2.20 17.31 22.30
C ILE A 412 -3.29 18.37 22.15
N LEU A 413 -3.53 19.19 23.18
CA LEU A 413 -4.53 20.27 23.13
C LEU A 413 -4.25 21.25 21.98
N HIS A 414 -3.00 21.68 21.81
CA HIS A 414 -2.59 22.55 20.70
C HIS A 414 -2.65 21.87 19.32
N LEU A 415 -2.79 20.53 19.28
CA LEU A 415 -2.89 19.77 18.06
C LEU A 415 -4.33 19.66 17.54
N GLU A 416 -5.35 19.72 18.41
CA GLU A 416 -6.75 19.68 17.96
C GLU A 416 -7.09 20.83 16.99
N GLU A 417 -6.42 21.98 17.13
CA GLU A 417 -6.55 23.12 16.23
C GLU A 417 -5.77 22.95 14.89
N ARG A 418 -4.89 21.94 14.78
CA ARG A 418 -3.93 21.80 13.68
C ARG A 418 -3.89 20.37 13.14
N ARG A 419 -4.34 20.17 11.90
CA ARG A 419 -4.31 18.88 11.18
C ARG A 419 -2.91 18.46 10.72
N ARG A 420 -1.95 18.34 11.64
CA ARG A 420 -0.55 17.95 11.33
C ARG A 420 -0.15 16.68 12.10
N PRO A 421 0.72 15.83 11.55
CA PRO A 421 1.31 14.75 12.31
C PRO A 421 2.14 15.27 13.50
N ARG A 422 2.06 14.57 14.62
CA ARG A 422 2.84 14.86 15.83
C ARG A 422 3.16 13.57 16.56
N VAL A 423 4.32 13.50 17.20
CA VAL A 423 4.72 12.35 18.01
C VAL A 423 5.19 12.80 19.38
N PHE A 424 4.74 12.11 20.43
CA PHE A 424 5.20 12.27 21.80
C PHE A 424 5.85 10.96 22.23
N ILE A 425 7.14 11.00 22.55
CA ILE A 425 7.94 9.82 22.91
C ILE A 425 8.33 9.94 24.37
N HIS A 426 8.04 8.90 25.13
CA HIS A 426 8.47 8.75 26.51
C HIS A 426 9.32 7.48 26.64
N ARG A 427 10.44 7.57 27.36
CA ARG A 427 11.24 6.40 27.70
C ARG A 427 10.79 5.88 29.06
N GLU A 428 10.48 4.59 29.14
CA GLU A 428 10.13 3.97 30.41
C GLU A 428 11.30 4.06 31.41
N ARG A 429 11.00 4.20 32.72
CA ARG A 429 11.97 4.50 33.78
C ARG A 429 13.14 3.50 33.83
N PHE A 430 12.89 2.20 33.67
CA PHE A 430 13.94 1.18 33.67
C PHE A 430 14.60 0.99 32.29
N GLY A 431 14.23 1.79 31.29
CA GLY A 431 14.84 1.83 29.97
C GLY A 431 14.51 0.64 29.07
N ARG A 432 13.44 -0.10 29.37
CA ARG A 432 13.10 -1.37 28.70
C ARG A 432 12.35 -1.18 27.38
N PHE A 433 11.61 -0.08 27.26
CA PHE A 433 10.84 0.26 26.07
C PHE A 433 10.62 1.76 25.96
N TYR A 434 10.23 2.19 24.76
CA TYR A 434 9.69 3.51 24.47
C TYR A 434 8.19 3.44 24.28
N SER A 435 7.48 4.44 24.78
CA SER A 435 6.06 4.62 24.55
C SER A 435 5.85 5.84 23.66
N ALA A 436 5.34 5.63 22.45
CA ALA A 436 5.15 6.69 21.46
C ALA A 436 3.67 6.91 21.16
N LEU A 437 3.17 8.12 21.40
CA LEU A 437 1.85 8.59 20.98
C LEU A 437 1.98 9.37 19.68
N VAL A 438 1.50 8.80 18.59
CA VAL A 438 1.51 9.40 17.26
C VAL A 438 0.10 9.85 16.90
N PHE A 439 -0.04 11.09 16.47
CA PHE A 439 -1.28 11.64 15.94
C PHE A 439 -1.10 11.87 14.46
N VAL A 440 -2.05 11.41 13.64
CA VAL A 440 -2.08 11.61 12.19
C VAL A 440 -3.48 12.03 11.75
N PRO A 441 -3.65 12.83 10.68
CA PRO A 441 -4.99 13.15 10.20
C PRO A 441 -5.79 11.89 9.86
N ARG A 442 -7.02 11.79 10.38
CA ARG A 442 -7.85 10.58 10.32
C ARG A 442 -8.10 10.10 8.89
N GLU A 443 -8.28 11.04 7.97
CA GLU A 443 -8.48 10.77 6.54
C GLU A 443 -7.26 10.14 5.85
N ARG A 444 -6.07 10.26 6.46
CA ARG A 444 -4.79 9.75 5.95
C ARG A 444 -4.35 8.45 6.61
N PHE A 445 -5.10 8.00 7.62
CA PHE A 445 -4.81 6.77 8.35
C PHE A 445 -5.32 5.56 7.57
N ASN A 446 -4.41 4.65 7.27
CA ASN A 446 -4.69 3.31 6.77
C ASN A 446 -3.60 2.33 7.26
N THR A 447 -3.77 1.05 6.95
CA THR A 447 -2.85 -0.02 7.37
C THR A 447 -1.40 0.22 6.89
N VAL A 448 -1.22 0.71 5.66
CA VAL A 448 0.09 0.98 5.06
C VAL A 448 0.78 2.14 5.77
N THR A 449 0.08 3.27 5.97
CA THR A 449 0.59 4.41 6.72
C THR A 449 1.01 4.00 8.13
N ARG A 450 0.22 3.14 8.79
CA ARG A 450 0.56 2.63 10.13
C ARG A 450 1.84 1.78 10.14
N GLN A 451 2.03 0.92 9.13
CA GLN A 451 3.26 0.12 8.97
C GLN A 451 4.48 1.03 8.76
N LEU A 452 4.38 2.01 7.88
CA LEU A 452 5.47 2.96 7.61
C LEU A 452 5.84 3.78 8.85
N ILE A 453 4.85 4.23 9.63
CA ILE A 453 5.09 4.90 10.92
C ILE A 453 5.80 3.95 11.89
N GLN A 454 5.33 2.71 12.00
CA GLN A 454 5.90 1.69 12.88
C GLN A 454 7.38 1.43 12.54
N GLU A 455 7.69 1.12 11.29
CA GLU A 455 9.07 0.89 10.81
C GLU A 455 9.97 2.10 11.05
N THR A 456 9.43 3.31 10.83
CA THR A 456 10.17 4.55 11.08
C THR A 456 10.51 4.71 12.56
N LEU A 457 9.56 4.43 13.47
CA LEU A 457 9.80 4.49 14.91
C LEU A 457 10.77 3.40 15.38
N GLU A 458 10.59 2.16 14.92
CA GLU A 458 11.46 1.03 15.27
C GLU A 458 12.90 1.30 14.85
N THR A 459 13.10 1.77 13.61
CA THR A 459 14.44 2.11 13.10
C THR A 459 15.06 3.29 13.85
N THR A 460 14.28 4.33 14.14
CA THR A 460 14.79 5.55 14.80
C THR A 460 15.17 5.28 16.26
N LEU A 461 14.44 4.39 16.93
CA LEU A 461 14.61 4.11 18.36
C LEU A 461 15.42 2.83 18.64
N GLY A 462 15.84 2.10 17.60
CA GLY A 462 16.57 0.83 17.75
C GLY A 462 15.73 -0.26 18.42
N ALA A 463 14.42 -0.28 18.15
CA ALA A 463 13.52 -1.25 18.77
C ALA A 463 13.58 -2.61 18.08
N SER A 464 13.59 -3.71 18.85
CA SER A 464 13.57 -5.08 18.33
C SER A 464 12.16 -5.55 17.94
N GLY A 465 11.14 -4.84 18.42
CA GLY A 465 9.75 -5.03 18.01
C GLY A 465 8.83 -4.03 18.70
N SER A 466 7.58 -3.95 18.23
CA SER A 466 6.58 -3.07 18.83
C SER A 466 5.18 -3.66 18.88
N GLU A 467 4.41 -3.19 19.87
CA GLU A 467 2.97 -3.37 19.94
C GLU A 467 2.29 -2.04 19.63
N PHE A 468 1.09 -2.08 19.07
CA PHE A 468 0.34 -0.86 18.79
C PHE A 468 -1.15 -0.99 19.12
N THR A 469 -1.73 0.14 19.54
CA THR A 469 -3.18 0.31 19.68
C THR A 469 -3.63 1.50 18.86
N VAL A 470 -4.76 1.37 18.17
CA VAL A 470 -5.39 2.46 17.40
C VAL A 470 -6.62 2.96 18.13
N SER A 471 -6.72 4.26 18.36
CA SER A 471 -7.93 4.91 18.84
C SER A 471 -8.48 5.84 17.77
N LEU A 472 -9.66 5.50 17.24
CA LEU A 472 -10.44 6.33 16.32
C LEU A 472 -11.65 6.90 17.09
N GLY A 473 -11.65 8.20 17.34
CA GLY A 473 -12.75 8.90 18.00
C GLY A 473 -13.41 9.95 17.10
N GLU A 474 -14.10 10.90 17.72
CA GLU A 474 -14.70 12.06 17.04
C GLU A 474 -13.66 13.08 16.56
N SER A 475 -12.42 12.97 17.03
CA SER A 475 -11.31 13.82 16.60
C SER A 475 -11.02 13.70 15.09
N VAL A 476 -10.55 14.80 14.49
CA VAL A 476 -10.03 14.84 13.12
C VAL A 476 -8.68 14.12 12.97
N LEU A 477 -8.08 13.68 14.07
CA LEU A 477 -6.84 12.93 14.12
C LEU A 477 -7.11 11.50 14.59
N ALA A 478 -6.46 10.54 13.94
CA ALA A 478 -6.28 9.20 14.47
C ALA A 478 -5.12 9.20 15.47
N ARG A 479 -5.30 8.55 16.62
CA ARG A 479 -4.24 8.36 17.62
C ARG A 479 -3.73 6.94 17.57
N LEU A 480 -2.42 6.81 17.39
CA LEU A 480 -1.68 5.56 17.45
C LEU A 480 -0.84 5.59 18.72
N HIS A 481 -0.89 4.50 19.48
CA HIS A 481 -0.04 4.32 20.65
C HIS A 481 0.85 3.10 20.40
N PHE A 482 2.16 3.32 20.31
CA PHE A 482 3.17 2.28 20.15
C PHE A 482 3.91 2.04 21.46
N ILE A 483 4.17 0.78 21.77
CA ILE A 483 5.12 0.33 22.80
C ILE A 483 6.26 -0.36 22.06
N LEU A 484 7.45 0.23 22.07
CA LEU A 484 8.61 -0.16 21.29
C LEU A 484 9.69 -0.74 22.22
N HIS A 485 9.93 -2.04 22.15
CA HIS A 485 10.88 -2.73 23.02
C HIS A 485 12.32 -2.54 22.54
N VAL A 486 13.23 -2.22 23.46
CA VAL A 486 14.64 -1.96 23.14
C VAL A 486 15.55 -2.88 23.95
N GLU A 487 16.61 -3.35 23.31
CA GLU A 487 17.67 -4.13 23.95
C GLU A 487 18.94 -3.27 24.00
N GLY A 488 19.33 -2.81 25.20
CA GLY A 488 20.58 -2.06 25.42
C GLY A 488 20.41 -0.57 25.70
N GLU A 489 21.51 0.19 25.53
CA GLU A 489 21.49 1.64 25.71
C GLU A 489 20.85 2.34 24.50
N PRO A 490 20.01 3.36 24.75
CA PRO A 490 19.20 3.96 23.70
C PRO A 490 20.01 4.84 22.74
N PRO A 491 19.54 5.02 21.50
CA PRO A 491 20.00 6.10 20.65
C PRO A 491 19.59 7.44 21.27
N LEU A 492 20.57 8.22 21.74
CA LEU A 492 20.36 9.59 22.23
C LEU A 492 21.30 10.56 21.52
N PRO A 493 20.85 11.80 21.21
CA PRO A 493 19.49 12.35 21.39
C PRO A 493 18.54 12.03 20.21
N ILE A 494 17.24 11.96 20.48
CA ILE A 494 16.20 11.79 19.44
C ILE A 494 15.86 13.17 18.85
N ASP A 495 16.08 13.34 17.54
CA ASP A 495 15.66 14.54 16.80
C ASP A 495 14.15 14.48 16.49
N GLN A 496 13.35 14.97 17.43
CA GLN A 496 11.88 14.98 17.30
C GLN A 496 11.40 15.80 16.09
N PRO A 497 11.91 17.02 15.80
CA PRO A 497 11.57 17.74 14.57
C PRO A 497 11.84 16.95 13.29
N ALA A 498 12.98 16.26 13.17
CA ALA A 498 13.29 15.45 11.99
C ALA A 498 12.36 14.24 11.86
N LEU A 499 12.06 13.56 12.98
CA LEU A 499 11.11 12.45 12.99
C LEU A 499 9.72 12.91 12.54
N GLU A 500 9.22 14.03 13.06
CA GLU A 500 7.93 14.59 12.66
C GLU A 500 7.88 15.05 11.20
N ALA A 501 8.99 15.57 10.66
CA ALA A 501 9.09 15.89 9.24
C ALA A 501 8.96 14.62 8.39
N ARG A 502 9.65 13.55 8.77
CA ARG A 502 9.57 12.26 8.08
C ARG A 502 8.17 11.65 8.15
N LEU A 503 7.52 11.67 9.33
CA LEU A 503 6.13 11.21 9.46
C LEU A 503 5.15 12.06 8.64
N ARG A 504 5.43 13.36 8.47
CA ARG A 504 4.64 14.23 7.60
C ARG A 504 4.78 13.86 6.13
N ASP A 505 5.98 13.56 5.68
CA ASP A 505 6.20 13.11 4.31
C ASP A 505 5.55 11.76 4.04
N LEU A 506 5.64 10.81 4.98
CA LEU A 506 4.98 9.49 4.88
C LEU A 506 3.45 9.57 4.87
N THR A 507 2.87 10.66 5.39
CA THR A 507 1.42 10.87 5.43
C THR A 507 0.94 11.86 4.36
N ARG A 508 1.79 12.27 3.41
CA ARG A 508 1.36 13.11 2.29
C ARG A 508 0.51 12.31 1.31
N SER A 509 -0.60 12.90 0.88
CA SER A 509 -1.38 12.35 -0.21
C SER A 509 -0.77 12.77 -1.55
N TRP A 510 -1.06 12.01 -2.61
CA TRP A 510 -0.72 12.36 -3.98
C TRP A 510 -1.17 13.79 -4.35
N ASN A 511 -2.33 14.24 -3.86
CA ASN A 511 -2.86 15.59 -4.10
C ASN A 511 -2.07 16.68 -3.34
N ASP A 512 -1.60 16.39 -2.12
CA ASP A 512 -0.75 17.32 -1.36
C ASP A 512 0.59 17.53 -2.08
N GLU A 513 1.18 16.43 -2.56
CA GLU A 513 2.38 16.48 -3.36
C GLU A 513 2.15 17.20 -4.68
N LEU A 514 1.04 16.93 -5.39
CA LEU A 514 0.69 17.66 -6.61
C LEU A 514 0.61 19.16 -6.34
N THR A 515 -0.08 19.55 -5.26
CA THR A 515 -0.22 20.96 -4.87
C THR A 515 1.14 21.61 -4.65
N ALA A 516 2.02 20.94 -3.90
CA ALA A 516 3.38 21.42 -3.66
C ALA A 516 4.18 21.54 -4.97
N ASN A 517 4.17 20.51 -5.83
CA ASN A 517 4.90 20.51 -7.10
C ASN A 517 4.36 21.56 -8.08
N ILE A 518 3.04 21.83 -8.12
CA ILE A 518 2.45 22.90 -8.93
C ILE A 518 2.97 24.26 -8.49
N LEU A 519 2.98 24.52 -7.17
CA LEU A 519 3.42 25.80 -6.62
C LEU A 519 4.92 26.02 -6.84
N ASP A 520 5.73 24.97 -6.72
CA ASP A 520 7.17 25.01 -6.95
C ASP A 520 7.50 25.26 -8.43
N TYR A 521 6.86 24.54 -9.36
CA TYR A 521 7.17 24.61 -10.79
C TYR A 521 6.62 25.87 -11.48
N PHE A 522 5.38 26.29 -11.16
CA PHE A 522 4.74 27.44 -11.82
C PHE A 522 4.85 28.75 -11.03
N GLY A 523 5.41 28.71 -9.82
CA GLY A 523 5.40 29.82 -8.86
C GLY A 523 4.01 30.06 -8.25
N GLU A 524 3.97 30.75 -7.10
CA GLU A 524 2.75 30.89 -6.30
C GLU A 524 1.60 31.60 -7.05
N ALA A 525 1.91 32.68 -7.78
CA ALA A 525 0.90 33.50 -8.46
C ALA A 525 0.09 32.73 -9.52
N ARG A 526 0.76 31.90 -10.34
CA ARG A 526 0.10 31.05 -11.34
C ARG A 526 -0.35 29.73 -10.73
N GLY A 527 0.44 29.18 -9.82
CA GLY A 527 0.24 27.88 -9.18
C GLY A 527 -1.06 27.79 -8.41
N VAL A 528 -1.45 28.80 -7.62
CA VAL A 528 -2.72 28.80 -6.87
C VAL A 528 -3.93 28.62 -7.81
N GLY A 529 -3.91 29.28 -8.97
CA GLY A 529 -4.95 29.12 -9.99
C GLY A 529 -4.97 27.72 -10.62
N LEU A 530 -3.82 27.08 -10.79
CA LEU A 530 -3.71 25.72 -11.30
C LEU A 530 -4.12 24.67 -10.25
N VAL A 531 -3.76 24.86 -8.98
CA VAL A 531 -4.20 23.99 -7.87
C VAL A 531 -5.73 23.97 -7.79
N ARG A 532 -6.39 25.12 -7.91
CA ARG A 532 -7.86 25.18 -7.93
C ARG A 532 -8.48 24.41 -9.11
N ARG A 533 -7.80 24.36 -10.25
CA ARG A 533 -8.30 23.71 -11.48
C ARG A 533 -7.99 22.21 -11.54
N TYR A 534 -6.82 21.80 -11.05
CA TYR A 534 -6.28 20.45 -11.24
C TYR A 534 -6.06 19.65 -9.95
N GLY A 535 -6.09 20.26 -8.77
CA GLY A 535 -5.75 19.59 -7.49
C GLY A 535 -6.59 18.34 -7.21
N GLU A 536 -7.83 18.31 -7.70
CA GLU A 536 -8.73 17.14 -7.61
C GLU A 536 -9.12 16.57 -8.99
N ALA A 537 -8.42 16.94 -10.05
CA ALA A 537 -8.81 16.59 -11.42
C ALA A 537 -8.41 15.16 -11.83
N PHE A 538 -7.37 14.61 -11.20
CA PHE A 538 -6.82 13.29 -11.50
C PHE A 538 -7.53 12.21 -10.69
N ARG A 539 -7.91 11.10 -11.32
CA ARG A 539 -8.61 9.96 -10.69
C ARG A 539 -7.60 8.90 -10.24
N ALA A 540 -8.07 7.88 -9.51
CA ALA A 540 -7.22 6.84 -8.94
C ALA A 540 -6.39 6.09 -10.00
N ASP A 541 -6.99 5.82 -11.17
CA ASP A 541 -6.33 5.22 -12.35
C ASP A 541 -5.05 5.99 -12.75
N TYR A 542 -5.13 7.31 -12.88
CA TYR A 542 -3.96 8.14 -13.17
C TYR A 542 -2.95 8.17 -12.02
N ARG A 543 -3.43 8.24 -10.76
CA ARG A 543 -2.56 8.37 -9.58
C ARG A 543 -1.75 7.09 -9.30
N GLU A 544 -2.19 5.96 -9.82
CA GLU A 544 -1.50 4.67 -9.72
C GLU A 544 -0.29 4.61 -10.66
N ASP A 545 -0.43 5.11 -11.89
CA ASP A 545 0.61 5.02 -12.91
C ASP A 545 1.57 6.23 -12.92
N TYR A 546 1.14 7.41 -12.45
CA TYR A 546 1.90 8.65 -12.62
C TYR A 546 2.15 9.37 -11.31
N THR A 547 3.39 9.85 -11.15
CA THR A 547 3.77 10.68 -9.99
C THR A 547 3.22 12.10 -10.10
N PRO A 548 3.06 12.83 -8.98
CA PRO A 548 2.64 14.23 -9.01
C PRO A 548 3.57 15.14 -9.83
N ARG A 549 4.86 14.81 -9.93
CA ARG A 549 5.82 15.54 -10.78
C ARG A 549 5.50 15.39 -12.27
N VAL A 550 5.14 14.18 -12.71
CA VAL A 550 4.69 13.95 -14.09
C VAL A 550 3.39 14.70 -14.37
N ALA A 551 2.47 14.72 -13.40
CA ALA A 551 1.20 15.44 -13.53
C ALA A 551 1.38 16.95 -13.72
N VAL A 552 2.42 17.57 -13.15
CA VAL A 552 2.75 18.99 -13.39
C VAL A 552 3.08 19.25 -14.86
N HIS A 553 3.84 18.38 -15.51
CA HIS A 553 4.12 18.50 -16.94
C HIS A 553 2.88 18.23 -17.79
N ASP A 554 2.05 17.26 -17.40
CA ASP A 554 0.79 17.01 -18.09
C ASP A 554 -0.17 18.20 -17.99
N ILE A 555 -0.20 18.91 -16.85
CA ILE A 555 -0.93 20.18 -16.68
C ILE A 555 -0.43 21.22 -17.68
N GLU A 556 0.88 21.32 -17.91
CA GLU A 556 1.42 22.25 -18.92
C GLU A 556 0.88 21.95 -20.32
N HIS A 557 0.84 20.67 -20.71
CA HIS A 557 0.27 20.25 -21.99
C HIS A 557 -1.24 20.49 -22.08
N MET A 558 -1.98 20.27 -21.00
CA MET A 558 -3.42 20.55 -20.92
C MET A 558 -3.74 22.04 -21.01
N GLU A 559 -2.91 22.91 -20.40
CA GLU A 559 -3.03 24.37 -20.50
C GLU A 559 -2.62 24.91 -21.88
N ALA A 560 -1.88 24.13 -22.67
CA ALA A 560 -1.57 24.46 -24.05
C ALA A 560 -2.73 24.13 -25.01
N LEU A 561 -3.64 23.20 -24.65
CA LEU A 561 -4.79 22.83 -25.48
C LEU A 561 -5.70 24.02 -25.79
N ASP A 562 -5.95 24.88 -24.79
CA ASP A 562 -6.81 26.07 -24.93
C ASP A 562 -6.27 27.06 -26.00
N ARG A 563 -5.01 26.92 -26.39
CA ARG A 563 -4.32 27.73 -27.41
C ARG A 563 -4.04 26.98 -28.72
N SER A 564 -4.31 25.68 -28.77
CA SER A 564 -4.02 24.84 -29.94
C SER A 564 -5.11 25.01 -31.01
N ALA A 565 -4.72 25.39 -32.22
CA ALA A 565 -5.64 25.52 -33.35
C ALA A 565 -6.24 24.17 -33.79
N ASP A 566 -5.51 23.08 -33.52
CA ASP A 566 -5.81 21.73 -33.99
C ASP A 566 -6.53 20.88 -32.91
N GLY A 567 -6.81 21.47 -31.73
CA GLY A 567 -7.54 20.81 -30.64
C GLY A 567 -6.77 19.67 -29.94
N LEU A 568 -5.45 19.59 -30.13
CA LEU A 568 -4.58 18.55 -29.59
C LEU A 568 -3.32 19.10 -28.96
N SER A 569 -2.76 18.35 -28.01
CA SER A 569 -1.43 18.53 -27.44
C SER A 569 -0.78 17.18 -27.26
N LEU A 570 0.53 17.11 -27.52
CA LEU A 570 1.29 15.87 -27.55
C LEU A 570 2.55 16.00 -26.68
N ALA A 571 2.91 14.93 -26.01
CA ALA A 571 4.17 14.81 -25.28
C ALA A 571 4.82 13.47 -25.61
N VAL A 572 5.98 13.49 -26.24
CA VAL A 572 6.80 12.29 -26.48
C VAL A 572 7.95 12.25 -25.47
N TYR A 573 8.14 11.11 -24.82
CA TYR A 573 9.15 10.91 -23.79
C TYR A 573 9.66 9.47 -23.77
N ARG A 574 10.78 9.22 -23.08
CA ARG A 574 11.32 7.89 -22.83
C ARG A 574 11.41 7.66 -21.31
N PRO A 575 10.77 6.61 -20.76
CA PRO A 575 10.98 6.23 -19.36
C PRO A 575 12.45 5.93 -19.08
N LEU A 576 12.93 6.21 -17.86
CA LEU A 576 14.35 6.08 -17.53
C LEU A 576 14.90 4.65 -17.72
N GLU A 577 14.07 3.64 -17.46
CA GLU A 577 14.42 2.23 -17.56
C GLU A 577 14.12 1.63 -18.95
N ALA A 578 13.55 2.42 -19.87
CA ALA A 578 13.16 1.94 -21.18
C ALA A 578 14.37 1.80 -22.13
N PRO A 579 14.45 0.70 -22.90
CA PRO A 579 15.43 0.53 -23.97
C PRO A 579 15.44 1.68 -25.02
N PRO A 580 16.56 1.89 -25.74
CA PRO A 580 16.69 2.97 -26.73
C PRO A 580 15.72 2.89 -27.92
N ASP A 581 15.16 1.72 -28.20
CA ASP A 581 14.16 1.49 -29.25
C ASP A 581 12.71 1.69 -28.77
N GLN A 582 12.50 2.01 -27.48
CA GLN A 582 11.20 2.30 -26.90
C GLN A 582 10.99 3.80 -26.63
N LEU A 583 9.73 4.23 -26.78
CA LEU A 583 9.26 5.57 -26.43
C LEU A 583 7.79 5.53 -26.02
N ARG A 584 7.36 6.57 -25.31
CA ARG A 584 5.96 6.79 -24.95
C ARG A 584 5.45 8.11 -25.52
N MET A 585 4.17 8.16 -25.84
CA MET A 585 3.50 9.37 -26.33
C MET A 585 2.19 9.58 -25.59
N LYS A 586 2.06 10.73 -24.92
CA LYS A 586 0.80 11.24 -24.41
C LYS A 586 0.10 12.11 -25.45
N LEU A 587 -1.15 11.79 -25.72
CA LEU A 587 -2.07 12.57 -26.54
C LEU A 587 -3.17 13.14 -25.65
N PHE A 588 -3.31 14.45 -25.61
CA PHE A 588 -4.36 15.14 -24.86
C PHE A 588 -5.41 15.69 -25.81
N HIS A 589 -6.69 15.39 -25.54
CA HIS A 589 -7.82 15.82 -26.38
C HIS A 589 -9.02 16.26 -25.50
N PRO A 590 -9.69 17.39 -25.83
CA PRO A 590 -10.81 17.90 -25.06
C PRO A 590 -12.13 17.15 -25.37
N GLY A 591 -12.94 16.94 -24.34
CA GLY A 591 -14.32 16.45 -24.43
C GLY A 591 -14.46 14.93 -24.54
N SER A 592 -14.02 14.35 -25.65
CA SER A 592 -14.19 12.92 -25.98
C SER A 592 -12.84 12.18 -26.06
N PRO A 593 -12.84 10.87 -25.79
CA PRO A 593 -11.65 10.05 -26.03
C PRO A 593 -11.36 9.98 -27.54
N VAL A 594 -10.09 9.81 -27.86
CA VAL A 594 -9.63 9.53 -29.23
C VAL A 594 -9.86 8.05 -29.54
N SER A 595 -10.35 7.76 -30.74
CA SER A 595 -10.49 6.38 -31.22
C SER A 595 -9.11 5.80 -31.54
N LEU A 596 -8.84 4.59 -31.05
CA LEU A 596 -7.63 3.84 -31.42
C LEU A 596 -7.51 3.65 -32.93
N SER A 597 -8.63 3.42 -33.63
CA SER A 597 -8.64 3.27 -35.09
C SER A 597 -8.21 4.53 -35.84
N ASP A 598 -8.24 5.70 -35.19
CA ASP A 598 -7.80 6.96 -35.79
C ASP A 598 -6.31 7.19 -35.52
N ALA A 599 -5.84 6.90 -34.30
CA ALA A 599 -4.46 7.15 -33.88
C ALA A 599 -3.45 6.06 -34.27
N LEU A 600 -3.81 4.78 -34.10
CA LEU A 600 -2.89 3.66 -34.34
C LEU A 600 -2.33 3.62 -35.76
N PRO A 601 -3.13 3.80 -36.84
CA PRO A 601 -2.59 3.79 -38.19
C PRO A 601 -1.57 4.90 -38.43
N MET A 602 -1.69 6.06 -37.77
CA MET A 602 -0.72 7.14 -37.88
C MET A 602 0.63 6.75 -37.28
N LEU A 603 0.62 6.14 -36.09
CA LEU A 603 1.81 5.66 -35.39
C LEU A 603 2.50 4.54 -36.18
N GLU A 604 1.72 3.58 -36.70
CA GLU A 604 2.22 2.48 -37.52
C GLU A 604 2.86 2.98 -38.82
N ASN A 605 2.23 3.92 -39.52
CA ASN A 605 2.79 4.51 -40.73
C ASN A 605 4.03 5.38 -40.47
N MET A 606 4.21 5.88 -39.24
CA MET A 606 5.44 6.56 -38.80
C MET A 606 6.57 5.59 -38.40
N GLY A 607 6.36 4.27 -38.54
CA GLY A 607 7.39 3.27 -38.26
C GLY A 607 7.41 2.79 -36.81
N LEU A 608 6.35 3.03 -36.04
CA LEU A 608 6.23 2.59 -34.66
C LEU A 608 5.26 1.42 -34.54
N ARG A 609 5.51 0.54 -33.57
CA ARG A 609 4.58 -0.48 -33.13
C ARG A 609 4.06 -0.11 -31.75
N VAL A 610 2.75 -0.04 -31.59
CA VAL A 610 2.12 0.22 -30.29
C VAL A 610 2.04 -1.09 -29.50
N GLU A 611 2.55 -1.08 -28.27
CA GLU A 611 2.58 -2.23 -27.36
C GLU A 611 1.45 -2.15 -26.33
N ASP A 612 1.19 -0.97 -25.77
CA ASP A 612 0.15 -0.72 -24.76
C ASP A 612 -0.46 0.69 -24.86
N GLU A 613 -1.57 0.90 -24.14
CA GLU A 613 -2.21 2.19 -23.96
C GLU A 613 -2.74 2.35 -22.52
N ASN A 614 -2.43 3.47 -21.88
CA ASN A 614 -2.97 3.87 -20.59
C ASN A 614 -3.86 5.13 -20.74
N PRO A 615 -5.20 4.97 -20.89
CA PRO A 615 -6.11 6.11 -21.01
C PRO A 615 -6.47 6.68 -19.64
N ALA A 616 -6.43 8.01 -19.50
CA ALA A 616 -6.85 8.71 -18.28
C ALA A 616 -7.88 9.80 -18.57
N LYS A 617 -8.91 9.84 -17.72
CA LYS A 617 -9.96 10.85 -17.80
C LYS A 617 -9.78 11.90 -16.72
N ILE A 618 -9.40 13.10 -17.15
CA ILE A 618 -9.06 14.22 -16.26
C ILE A 618 -10.22 15.21 -16.21
N LYS A 619 -10.73 15.50 -15.01
CA LYS A 619 -11.86 16.39 -14.79
C LYS A 619 -11.41 17.72 -14.18
N ARG A 620 -11.13 18.70 -15.05
CA ARG A 620 -10.84 20.08 -14.64
C ARG A 620 -11.99 20.68 -13.82
N GLY A 621 -11.65 21.51 -12.84
CA GLY A 621 -12.63 22.21 -12.00
C GLY A 621 -13.41 23.32 -12.72
N ASP A 622 -12.90 23.82 -13.85
CA ASP A 622 -13.35 25.03 -14.54
C ASP A 622 -13.76 24.80 -16.01
N GLY A 623 -13.62 23.59 -16.56
CA GLY A 623 -13.69 23.36 -18.00
C GLY A 623 -14.18 21.96 -18.41
N PRO A 624 -14.22 21.68 -19.73
CA PRO A 624 -14.56 20.36 -20.24
C PRO A 624 -13.56 19.31 -19.78
N ARG A 625 -14.00 18.05 -19.78
CA ARG A 625 -13.14 16.90 -19.46
C ARG A 625 -12.02 16.81 -20.50
N ILE A 626 -10.82 16.44 -20.07
CA ILE A 626 -9.70 16.15 -20.97
C ILE A 626 -9.44 14.65 -20.92
N TRP A 627 -9.29 14.05 -22.09
CA TRP A 627 -8.83 12.69 -22.24
C TRP A 627 -7.35 12.70 -22.56
N MET A 628 -6.58 11.94 -21.79
CA MET A 628 -5.17 11.66 -22.05
C MET A 628 -5.07 10.21 -22.49
N HIS A 629 -4.33 9.94 -23.55
CA HIS A 629 -3.97 8.60 -24.00
C HIS A 629 -2.46 8.49 -23.99
N ASP A 630 -1.89 7.64 -23.14
CA ASP A 630 -0.45 7.39 -23.08
C ASP A 630 -0.12 6.06 -23.78
N PHE A 631 0.46 6.14 -24.98
CA PHE A 631 0.81 5.00 -25.81
C PHE A 631 2.26 4.55 -25.54
N GLY A 632 2.43 3.29 -25.16
CA GLY A 632 3.72 2.61 -25.15
C GLY A 632 4.07 2.11 -26.54
N MET A 633 5.23 2.50 -27.07
CA MET A 633 5.60 2.21 -28.46
C MET A 633 7.05 1.76 -28.59
N ARG A 634 7.31 0.97 -29.63
CA ARG A 634 8.64 0.51 -30.04
C ARG A 634 8.89 0.82 -31.51
N SER A 635 10.13 1.10 -31.89
CA SER A 635 10.52 1.13 -33.30
C SER A 635 10.22 -0.21 -33.99
N ALA A 636 9.52 -0.20 -35.13
CA ALA A 636 9.05 -1.42 -35.78
C ALA A 636 10.19 -2.29 -36.35
N ASP A 637 11.34 -1.69 -36.64
CA ASP A 637 12.56 -2.37 -37.11
C ASP A 637 13.58 -2.65 -35.99
N GLY A 638 13.25 -2.29 -34.75
CA GLY A 638 14.13 -2.44 -33.58
C GLY A 638 15.31 -1.46 -33.53
N SER A 639 15.30 -0.42 -34.37
CA SER A 639 16.33 0.63 -34.35
C SER A 639 16.19 1.54 -33.13
N GLU A 640 17.33 2.07 -32.68
CA GLU A 640 17.37 3.12 -31.67
C GLU A 640 16.73 4.42 -32.22
N VAL A 641 15.90 5.06 -31.40
CA VAL A 641 15.26 6.33 -31.75
C VAL A 641 15.99 7.48 -31.05
N ASP A 642 16.58 8.38 -31.82
CA ASP A 642 17.09 9.65 -31.28
C ASP A 642 15.92 10.59 -30.96
N LEU A 643 15.40 10.48 -29.73
CA LEU A 643 14.24 11.24 -29.28
C LEU A 643 14.48 12.76 -29.36
N GLU A 644 15.68 13.24 -29.07
CA GLU A 644 15.98 14.68 -29.06
C GLU A 644 15.89 15.25 -30.47
N ALA A 645 16.43 14.54 -31.47
CA ALA A 645 16.36 14.95 -32.86
C ALA A 645 14.94 14.87 -33.46
N VAL A 646 14.16 13.85 -33.10
CA VAL A 646 12.88 13.59 -33.77
C VAL A 646 11.65 14.16 -33.04
N ARG A 647 11.75 14.53 -31.76
CA ARG A 647 10.58 14.94 -30.94
C ARG A 647 9.75 16.03 -31.61
N THR A 648 10.39 17.10 -32.08
CA THR A 648 9.69 18.22 -32.74
C THR A 648 9.15 17.81 -34.11
N LEU A 649 9.93 17.07 -34.90
CA LEU A 649 9.54 16.60 -36.24
C LEU A 649 8.32 15.66 -36.17
N PHE A 650 8.32 14.76 -35.19
CA PHE A 650 7.23 13.85 -34.90
C PHE A 650 5.97 14.63 -34.51
N HIS A 651 6.10 15.57 -33.57
CA HIS A 651 4.97 16.40 -33.14
C HIS A 651 4.32 17.14 -34.31
N GLU A 652 5.11 17.85 -35.11
CA GLU A 652 4.61 18.60 -36.26
C GLU A 652 3.98 17.69 -37.32
N ALA A 653 4.64 16.57 -37.65
CA ALA A 653 4.13 15.63 -38.63
C ALA A 653 2.81 15.00 -38.18
N PHE A 654 2.73 14.52 -36.93
CA PHE A 654 1.51 13.93 -36.37
C PHE A 654 0.35 14.93 -36.42
N SER A 655 0.56 16.17 -35.98
CA SER A 655 -0.48 17.22 -36.04
C SER A 655 -0.96 17.48 -37.47
N GLN A 656 -0.04 17.58 -38.45
CA GLN A 656 -0.43 17.81 -39.86
C GLN A 656 -1.17 16.63 -40.49
N ILE A 657 -0.84 15.39 -40.10
CA ILE A 657 -1.57 14.18 -40.52
C ILE A 657 -2.95 14.17 -39.86
N TRP A 658 -3.03 14.51 -38.57
CA TRP A 658 -4.28 14.53 -37.81
C TRP A 658 -5.32 15.48 -38.41
N VAL A 659 -4.93 16.69 -38.79
CA VAL A 659 -5.83 17.66 -39.43
C VAL A 659 -6.07 17.39 -40.93
N GLY A 660 -5.42 16.38 -41.51
CA GLY A 660 -5.58 15.98 -42.91
C GLY A 660 -4.86 16.87 -43.93
N ASN A 661 -3.84 17.62 -43.51
CA ASN A 661 -2.97 18.39 -44.41
C ASN A 661 -1.87 17.55 -45.07
N VAL A 662 -1.62 16.34 -44.53
CA VAL A 662 -0.65 15.36 -45.00
C VAL A 662 -1.31 13.99 -44.98
N GLU A 663 -1.04 13.15 -45.97
CA GLU A 663 -1.58 11.79 -46.04
C GLU A 663 -1.02 10.88 -44.94
N ASN A 664 -1.86 9.98 -44.43
CA ASN A 664 -1.47 8.92 -43.52
C ASN A 664 -1.04 7.67 -44.31
N ASP A 665 0.19 7.64 -44.82
CA ASP A 665 0.77 6.52 -45.56
C ASP A 665 2.21 6.22 -45.11
N GLY A 666 2.80 5.14 -45.64
CA GLY A 666 4.08 4.64 -45.17
C GLY A 666 5.29 5.54 -45.45
N PHE A 667 5.15 6.64 -46.21
CA PHE A 667 6.19 7.68 -46.29
C PHE A 667 6.42 8.37 -44.95
N ASN A 668 5.42 8.38 -44.05
CA ASN A 668 5.53 9.02 -42.74
C ASN A 668 6.62 8.38 -41.87
N ARG A 669 7.06 7.15 -42.15
CA ARG A 669 8.19 6.48 -41.47
C ARG A 669 9.50 7.24 -41.58
N LEU A 670 9.65 8.04 -42.63
CA LEU A 670 10.86 8.83 -42.88
C LEU A 670 11.03 9.96 -41.85
N VAL A 671 9.97 10.32 -41.11
CA VAL A 671 10.06 11.30 -40.02
C VAL A 671 10.99 10.79 -38.93
N ILE A 672 10.78 9.56 -38.47
CA ILE A 672 11.59 8.95 -37.41
C ILE A 672 12.84 8.29 -37.99
N GLY A 673 12.67 7.42 -38.99
CA GLY A 673 13.77 6.59 -39.52
C GLY A 673 14.87 7.37 -40.25
N VAL A 674 14.54 8.53 -40.84
CA VAL A 674 15.51 9.37 -41.57
C VAL A 674 15.77 10.71 -40.86
N GLY A 675 14.84 11.16 -40.01
CA GLY A 675 14.90 12.46 -39.34
C GLY A 675 14.41 13.61 -40.22
N LEU A 676 13.36 13.38 -41.03
CA LEU A 676 12.83 14.39 -41.95
C LEU A 676 11.60 15.11 -41.39
N GLY A 677 11.49 16.41 -41.66
CA GLY A 677 10.26 17.16 -41.42
C GLY A 677 9.15 16.78 -42.39
N TRP A 678 7.89 16.96 -41.98
CA TRP A 678 6.71 16.56 -42.78
C TRP A 678 6.73 17.15 -44.21
N ARG A 679 7.22 18.38 -44.39
CA ARG A 679 7.33 19.02 -45.71
C ARG A 679 8.33 18.33 -46.64
N GLN A 680 9.42 17.84 -46.08
CA GLN A 680 10.45 17.11 -46.83
C GLN A 680 9.91 15.75 -47.25
N VAL A 681 9.18 15.08 -46.37
CA VAL A 681 8.46 13.83 -46.68
C VAL A 681 7.45 14.03 -47.82
N VAL A 682 6.68 15.13 -47.79
CA VAL A 682 5.73 15.46 -48.87
C VAL A 682 6.43 15.67 -50.22
N VAL A 683 7.65 16.21 -50.26
CA VAL A 683 8.44 16.31 -51.51
C VAL A 683 8.78 14.92 -52.05
N LEU A 684 9.25 14.01 -51.20
CA LEU A 684 9.58 12.64 -51.62
C LEU A 684 8.34 11.86 -52.07
N ARG A 685 7.21 12.04 -51.37
CA ARG A 685 5.91 11.50 -51.76
C ARG A 685 5.46 12.03 -53.11
N ALA A 686 5.51 13.35 -53.32
CA ALA A 686 5.15 13.97 -54.59
C ALA A 686 6.01 13.47 -55.77
N TYR A 687 7.32 13.30 -55.56
CA TYR A 687 8.20 12.74 -56.56
C TYR A 687 7.85 11.29 -56.90
N TYR A 688 7.56 10.44 -55.91
CA TYR A 688 7.06 9.09 -56.20
C TYR A 688 5.77 9.11 -57.01
N ARG A 689 4.80 9.98 -56.66
CA ARG A 689 3.53 10.10 -57.38
C ARG A 689 3.73 10.47 -58.85
N TYR A 690 4.68 11.35 -59.14
CA TYR A 690 5.07 11.63 -60.52
C TYR A 690 5.80 10.45 -61.20
N LEU A 691 6.73 9.77 -60.50
CA LEU A 691 7.43 8.58 -61.01
C LEU A 691 6.45 7.46 -61.38
N ARG A 692 5.37 7.31 -60.61
CA ARG A 692 4.27 6.38 -60.92
C ARG A 692 3.58 6.73 -62.24
N GLN A 693 3.32 8.01 -62.52
CA GLN A 693 2.72 8.49 -63.78
C GLN A 693 3.61 8.26 -65.02
N ILE A 694 4.92 8.06 -64.84
CA ILE A 694 5.85 7.67 -65.91
C ILE A 694 6.16 6.16 -65.90
N ARG A 695 5.40 5.37 -65.12
CA ARG A 695 5.43 3.90 -65.03
C ARG A 695 6.70 3.32 -64.40
N LEU A 696 7.18 3.92 -63.31
CA LEU A 696 8.16 3.28 -62.45
C LEU A 696 7.63 1.91 -61.96
N PRO A 697 8.37 0.80 -62.11
CA PRO A 697 7.85 -0.55 -61.88
C PRO A 697 7.87 -0.99 -60.41
N PHE A 698 7.87 -0.05 -59.47
CA PHE A 698 7.98 -0.34 -58.04
C PHE A 698 6.71 0.11 -57.30
N SER A 699 6.23 -0.73 -56.38
CA SER A 699 5.08 -0.41 -55.54
C SER A 699 5.42 0.67 -54.51
N GLN A 700 4.39 1.38 -54.03
CA GLN A 700 4.58 2.44 -53.04
C GLN A 700 5.27 1.92 -51.78
N ALA A 701 4.76 0.81 -51.22
CA ALA A 701 5.31 0.19 -50.03
C ALA A 701 6.78 -0.24 -50.19
N TYR A 702 7.19 -0.64 -51.40
CA TYR A 702 8.58 -0.99 -51.67
C TYR A 702 9.47 0.26 -51.73
N VAL A 703 9.01 1.34 -52.39
CA VAL A 703 9.73 2.62 -52.43
C VAL A 703 9.90 3.23 -51.03
N GLU A 704 8.85 3.22 -50.21
CA GLU A 704 8.90 3.69 -48.83
C GLU A 704 9.97 2.97 -48.00
N ARG A 705 10.08 1.65 -48.15
CA ARG A 705 11.12 0.82 -47.50
C ARG A 705 12.50 1.12 -48.05
N ALA A 706 12.65 1.20 -49.37
CA ALA A 706 13.93 1.52 -50.02
C ALA A 706 14.49 2.87 -49.55
N LEU A 707 13.62 3.88 -49.40
CA LEU A 707 14.02 5.18 -48.86
C LEU A 707 14.43 5.09 -47.38
N ALA A 708 13.65 4.36 -46.56
CA ALA A 708 13.97 4.20 -45.13
C ALA A 708 15.30 3.45 -44.92
N ASN A 709 15.57 2.39 -45.69
CA ASN A 709 16.80 1.61 -45.62
C ASN A 709 18.06 2.43 -45.99
N ASN A 710 17.90 3.51 -46.75
CA ASN A 710 18.99 4.32 -47.29
C ASN A 710 18.98 5.76 -46.74
N ALA A 711 18.74 5.91 -45.43
CA ALA A 711 18.52 7.18 -44.75
C ALA A 711 19.56 8.27 -45.07
N ALA A 712 20.86 7.92 -45.12
CA ALA A 712 21.92 8.88 -45.43
C ALA A 712 21.78 9.47 -46.85
N ILE A 713 21.51 8.62 -47.85
CA ILE A 713 21.30 9.04 -49.24
C ILE A 713 20.02 9.88 -49.34
N VAL A 714 18.96 9.51 -48.62
CA VAL A 714 17.71 10.27 -48.63
C VAL A 714 17.87 11.65 -48.01
N ARG A 715 18.62 11.80 -46.92
CA ARG A 715 18.99 13.12 -46.38
C ARG A 715 19.72 13.97 -47.41
N ASP A 716 20.63 13.36 -48.16
CA ASP A 716 21.37 14.07 -49.21
C ASP A 716 20.48 14.46 -50.40
N LEU A 717 19.53 13.61 -50.79
CA LEU A 717 18.55 13.92 -51.83
C LEU A 717 17.66 15.12 -51.44
N VAL A 718 17.18 15.15 -50.19
CA VAL A 718 16.42 16.29 -49.66
C VAL A 718 17.30 17.53 -49.59
N ALA A 719 18.53 17.42 -49.08
CA ALA A 719 19.47 18.52 -49.02
C ALA A 719 19.79 19.08 -50.41
N LEU A 720 19.91 18.23 -51.43
CA LEU A 720 20.11 18.63 -52.82
C LEU A 720 18.88 19.39 -53.35
N PHE A 721 17.68 18.89 -53.08
CA PHE A 721 16.44 19.58 -53.45
C PHE A 721 16.36 20.97 -52.83
N GLU A 722 16.55 21.06 -51.51
CA GLU A 722 16.51 22.33 -50.78
C GLU A 722 17.60 23.28 -51.27
N THR A 723 18.84 22.80 -51.44
CA THR A 723 19.97 23.60 -51.95
C THR A 723 19.65 24.23 -53.30
N ARG A 724 19.02 23.48 -54.22
CA ARG A 724 18.69 23.97 -55.56
C ARG A 724 17.60 25.05 -55.58
N PHE A 725 16.70 25.06 -54.60
CA PHE A 725 15.49 25.89 -54.64
C PHE A 725 15.38 26.91 -53.51
N ASP A 726 16.22 26.83 -52.48
CA ASP A 726 16.24 27.81 -51.39
C ASP A 726 16.61 29.20 -51.95
N PRO A 727 15.71 30.18 -51.86
CA PRO A 727 15.96 31.53 -52.36
C PRO A 727 17.09 32.26 -51.64
N THR A 728 17.54 31.79 -50.47
CA THR A 728 18.53 32.47 -49.62
C THR A 728 19.99 32.11 -49.94
N LEU A 729 20.26 31.01 -50.65
CA LEU A 729 21.63 30.46 -50.84
C LEU A 729 22.54 31.23 -51.82
N GLY A 730 22.02 32.19 -52.60
CA GLY A 730 22.83 33.05 -53.48
C GLY A 730 23.77 32.29 -54.42
N ASP A 731 25.02 32.77 -54.53
CA ASP A 731 26.03 32.28 -55.49
C ASP A 731 26.64 30.91 -55.12
N GLU A 732 26.53 30.45 -53.87
CA GLU A 732 27.06 29.15 -53.42
C GLU A 732 26.19 27.96 -53.85
N ARG A 733 24.99 28.22 -54.38
CA ARG A 733 24.00 27.21 -54.76
C ARG A 733 24.56 26.12 -55.67
N GLU A 734 25.17 26.52 -56.79
CA GLU A 734 25.63 25.56 -57.80
C GLU A 734 26.81 24.72 -57.29
N THR A 735 27.73 25.33 -56.55
CA THR A 735 28.88 24.64 -55.96
C THR A 735 28.41 23.58 -54.94
N ARG A 736 27.52 23.97 -54.01
CA ARG A 736 26.97 23.04 -53.01
C ARG A 736 26.12 21.94 -53.65
N ALA A 737 25.30 22.27 -54.65
CA ALA A 737 24.49 21.29 -55.37
C ALA A 737 25.36 20.28 -56.13
N THR A 738 26.45 20.72 -56.76
CA THR A 738 27.39 19.84 -57.46
C THR A 738 28.06 18.87 -56.50
N ALA A 739 28.56 19.36 -55.35
CA ALA A 739 29.15 18.53 -54.31
C ALA A 739 28.18 17.48 -53.75
N LEU A 740 26.90 17.86 -53.57
CA LEU A 740 25.86 16.92 -53.14
C LEU A 740 25.57 15.84 -54.19
N VAL A 741 25.54 16.20 -55.49
CA VAL A 741 25.36 15.21 -56.56
C VAL A 741 26.51 14.21 -56.62
N GLU A 742 27.76 14.67 -56.47
CA GLU A 742 28.93 13.79 -56.41
C GLU A 742 28.89 12.87 -55.19
N ARG A 743 28.54 13.41 -54.02
CA ARG A 743 28.40 12.64 -52.78
C ARG A 743 27.32 11.57 -52.88
N ILE A 744 26.15 11.92 -53.41
CA ILE A 744 25.05 10.97 -53.65
C ILE A 744 25.51 9.90 -54.64
N GLY A 745 26.16 10.29 -55.73
CA GLY A 745 26.70 9.35 -56.73
C GLY A 745 27.63 8.32 -56.11
N ALA A 746 28.59 8.76 -55.30
CA ALA A 746 29.52 7.86 -54.60
C ALA A 746 28.82 6.98 -53.55
N ALA A 747 27.76 7.48 -52.90
CA ALA A 747 26.99 6.69 -51.93
C ALA A 747 26.11 5.62 -52.59
N LEU A 748 25.63 5.86 -53.81
CA LEU A 748 24.84 4.89 -54.59
C LEU A 748 25.63 3.62 -54.93
N ASP A 749 26.95 3.74 -55.15
CA ASP A 749 27.83 2.59 -55.38
C ASP A 749 27.84 1.58 -54.21
N GLY A 750 27.46 2.02 -53.00
CA GLY A 750 27.38 1.21 -51.79
C GLY A 750 26.01 0.60 -51.50
N VAL A 751 25.00 0.81 -52.35
CA VAL A 751 23.63 0.31 -52.13
C VAL A 751 23.55 -1.19 -52.42
N ALA A 752 23.10 -1.98 -51.43
CA ALA A 752 23.13 -3.44 -51.50
C ALA A 752 22.13 -4.04 -52.52
N SER A 753 21.00 -3.37 -52.75
CA SER A 753 19.94 -3.82 -53.66
C SER A 753 19.94 -3.01 -54.96
N LEU A 754 20.04 -3.69 -56.10
CA LEU A 754 19.95 -3.06 -57.43
C LEU A 754 18.62 -2.33 -57.65
N ASP A 755 17.54 -2.86 -57.09
CA ASP A 755 16.23 -2.23 -57.19
C ASP A 755 16.16 -0.95 -56.33
N GLU A 756 16.78 -0.94 -55.15
CA GLU A 756 16.88 0.26 -54.30
C GLU A 756 17.77 1.33 -54.94
N ASP A 757 18.91 0.93 -55.53
CA ASP A 757 19.77 1.83 -56.32
C ASP A 757 18.97 2.48 -57.46
N ARG A 758 18.23 1.69 -58.24
CA ARG A 758 17.38 2.21 -59.31
C ARG A 758 16.32 3.20 -58.82
N ILE A 759 15.73 2.96 -57.65
CA ILE A 759 14.78 3.90 -57.02
C ILE A 759 15.49 5.20 -56.68
N LEU A 760 16.61 5.15 -55.96
CA LEU A 760 17.35 6.34 -55.51
C LEU A 760 17.91 7.14 -56.69
N GLN A 761 18.41 6.47 -57.73
CA GLN A 761 18.81 7.10 -59.00
C GLN A 761 17.63 7.81 -59.69
N SER A 762 16.43 7.24 -59.65
CA SER A 762 15.23 7.86 -60.23
C SER A 762 14.87 9.14 -59.47
N TYR A 763 15.00 9.16 -58.15
CA TYR A 763 14.83 10.37 -57.33
C TYR A 763 15.88 11.43 -57.65
N LEU A 764 17.16 11.06 -57.70
CA LEU A 764 18.26 11.97 -58.04
C LEU A 764 18.02 12.61 -59.42
N ALA A 765 17.67 11.80 -60.41
CA ALA A 765 17.42 12.27 -61.76
C ALA A 765 16.23 13.24 -61.82
N LEU A 766 15.15 12.95 -61.08
CA LEU A 766 13.97 13.81 -61.06
C LEU A 766 14.22 15.15 -60.34
N ILE A 767 15.00 15.15 -59.25
CA ILE A 767 15.45 16.38 -58.58
C ILE A 767 16.28 17.22 -59.56
N ARG A 768 17.23 16.61 -60.27
CA ARG A 768 18.04 17.30 -61.29
C ARG A 768 17.22 17.85 -62.45
N ALA A 769 16.19 17.12 -62.89
CA ALA A 769 15.25 17.53 -63.92
C ALA A 769 14.27 18.62 -63.45
N THR A 770 14.16 18.89 -62.14
CA THR A 770 13.31 19.95 -61.62
C THR A 770 13.95 21.31 -61.90
N THR A 771 13.22 22.17 -62.62
CA THR A 771 13.66 23.52 -63.00
C THR A 771 13.10 24.61 -62.09
N ARG A 772 11.89 24.42 -61.54
CA ARG A 772 11.23 25.35 -60.62
C ARG A 772 10.28 24.61 -59.69
N THR A 773 10.09 25.15 -58.49
CA THR A 773 9.07 24.72 -57.53
C THR A 773 8.49 25.90 -56.76
N ASN A 774 7.29 25.72 -56.20
CA ASN A 774 6.66 26.67 -55.28
C ASN A 774 6.95 26.35 -53.80
N TYR A 775 7.83 25.39 -53.48
CA TYR A 775 8.08 24.91 -52.11
C TYR A 775 8.33 26.02 -51.08
N TYR A 776 9.11 27.05 -51.42
CA TYR A 776 9.38 28.19 -50.52
C TYR A 776 8.34 29.32 -50.59
N GLN A 777 7.31 29.21 -51.44
CA GLN A 777 6.26 30.22 -51.51
C GLN A 777 5.28 30.09 -50.35
N ARG A 778 5.02 31.23 -49.70
CA ARG A 778 4.00 31.38 -48.66
C ARG A 778 2.71 31.95 -49.25
N GLN A 779 1.57 31.65 -48.64
CA GLN A 779 0.30 32.27 -49.02
C GLN A 779 0.32 33.75 -48.62
N SER A 780 0.05 34.65 -49.57
CA SER A 780 -0.11 36.08 -49.28
C SER A 780 -1.59 36.39 -49.06
N ASN A 781 -2.00 36.59 -47.81
CA ASN A 781 -3.32 37.09 -47.43
C ASN A 781 -3.36 38.63 -47.38
N GLY A 782 -2.61 39.30 -48.25
CA GLY A 782 -2.71 40.74 -48.52
C GLY A 782 -2.35 41.70 -47.38
N ARG A 783 -2.01 41.23 -46.16
CA ARG A 783 -1.67 42.12 -45.03
C ARG A 783 -0.48 41.73 -44.15
N ASP A 784 0.00 40.48 -44.18
CA ASP A 784 1.15 40.07 -43.34
C ASP A 784 2.28 39.45 -44.18
N ALA A 785 3.53 39.80 -43.85
CA ALA A 785 4.74 39.30 -44.50
C ALA A 785 5.13 37.87 -44.08
N GLU A 786 4.44 37.28 -43.10
CA GLU A 786 4.72 35.95 -42.53
C GLU A 786 3.60 34.94 -42.80
N GLY A 787 3.29 34.70 -44.08
CA GLY A 787 2.26 33.74 -44.47
C GLY A 787 2.62 32.27 -44.20
N VAL A 788 1.60 31.42 -44.06
CA VAL A 788 1.75 29.95 -43.98
C VAL A 788 2.22 29.40 -45.35
N PRO A 789 3.03 28.32 -45.40
CA PRO A 789 3.33 27.65 -46.66
C PRO A 789 2.07 27.27 -47.45
N LYS A 790 2.18 27.24 -48.79
CA LYS A 790 1.06 26.77 -49.63
C LYS A 790 0.74 25.30 -49.33
N SER A 791 -0.56 24.97 -49.30
CA SER A 791 -1.10 23.62 -49.07
C SER A 791 -0.92 22.64 -50.24
N TYR A 792 -0.20 23.05 -51.30
CA TYR A 792 0.09 22.24 -52.47
C TYR A 792 1.51 22.52 -52.96
N LEU A 793 2.15 21.51 -53.54
CA LEU A 793 3.42 21.63 -54.22
C LEU A 793 3.23 21.61 -55.73
N SER A 794 4.11 22.29 -56.44
CA SER A 794 4.18 22.28 -57.90
C SER A 794 5.62 22.15 -58.33
N PHE A 795 5.89 21.28 -59.29
CA PHE A 795 7.22 21.00 -59.82
C PHE A 795 7.19 21.16 -61.33
N LYS A 796 8.08 22.00 -61.86
CA LYS A 796 8.27 22.15 -63.30
C LYS A 796 9.48 21.32 -63.74
N PHE A 797 9.23 20.21 -64.42
CA PHE A 797 10.25 19.32 -64.93
C PHE A 797 10.70 19.70 -66.34
N ASP A 798 11.98 19.41 -66.63
CA ASP A 798 12.50 19.20 -67.98
C ASP A 798 12.48 17.70 -68.29
N PRO A 799 11.50 17.20 -69.08
CA PRO A 799 11.38 15.79 -69.43
C PRO A 799 12.57 15.22 -70.20
N ALA A 800 13.41 16.05 -70.82
CA ALA A 800 14.59 15.58 -71.53
C ALA A 800 15.64 14.99 -70.58
N LEU A 801 15.70 15.49 -69.35
CA LEU A 801 16.63 15.07 -68.30
C LEU A 801 16.11 13.87 -67.47
N VAL A 802 14.85 13.47 -67.64
CA VAL A 802 14.26 12.33 -66.93
C VAL A 802 14.58 11.02 -67.67
N PRO A 803 15.26 10.05 -67.04
CA PRO A 803 15.52 8.73 -67.62
C PRO A 803 14.23 8.01 -67.99
N ASP A 804 14.27 7.20 -69.05
CA ASP A 804 13.14 6.36 -69.54
C ASP A 804 11.81 7.09 -69.80
N MET A 805 11.84 8.43 -69.91
CA MET A 805 10.65 9.25 -70.09
C MET A 805 9.89 8.87 -71.37
N PRO A 806 8.59 8.47 -71.29
CA PRO A 806 7.81 8.03 -72.43
C PRO A 806 7.72 9.08 -73.55
N ARG A 807 7.92 8.65 -74.80
CA ARG A 807 7.82 9.53 -75.99
C ARG A 807 6.36 9.82 -76.38
N PRO A 808 6.06 11.00 -76.94
CA PRO A 808 6.92 12.16 -77.16
C PRO A 808 7.12 12.94 -75.85
N ARG A 809 8.31 13.53 -75.70
CA ARG A 809 8.69 14.31 -74.53
C ARG A 809 8.24 15.77 -74.74
N PRO A 810 7.34 16.32 -73.90
CA PRO A 810 7.06 17.76 -73.90
C PRO A 810 8.31 18.57 -73.56
N MET A 811 8.33 19.86 -73.91
CA MET A 811 9.40 20.76 -73.49
C MET A 811 9.39 20.95 -71.96
N TYR A 812 8.21 21.05 -71.37
CA TYR A 812 8.06 21.13 -69.91
C TYR A 812 6.83 20.35 -69.44
N GLU A 813 6.93 19.77 -68.25
CA GLU A 813 5.80 19.21 -67.52
C GLU A 813 5.69 19.88 -66.15
N ILE A 814 4.49 20.38 -65.82
CA ILE A 814 4.22 20.94 -64.51
C ILE A 814 3.36 19.93 -63.76
N PHE A 815 3.92 19.32 -62.72
CA PHE A 815 3.20 18.44 -61.82
C PHE A 815 2.74 19.22 -60.60
N VAL A 816 1.50 19.02 -60.18
CA VAL A 816 0.91 19.61 -58.98
C VAL A 816 0.51 18.48 -58.04
N TYR A 817 0.85 18.62 -56.77
CA TYR A 817 0.61 17.63 -55.74
C TYR A 817 -0.01 18.26 -54.49
N SER A 818 -1.08 17.65 -53.99
CA SER A 818 -1.65 17.89 -52.67
C SER A 818 -2.47 16.67 -52.24
N PRO A 819 -2.78 16.51 -50.94
CA PRO A 819 -3.68 15.45 -50.47
C PRO A 819 -5.08 15.47 -51.09
N ARG A 820 -5.48 16.60 -51.70
CA ARG A 820 -6.81 16.79 -52.29
C ARG A 820 -6.84 16.64 -53.80
N VAL A 821 -5.70 16.83 -54.48
CA VAL A 821 -5.60 16.82 -55.95
C VAL A 821 -4.18 16.55 -56.41
N GLU A 822 -4.04 15.68 -57.41
CA GLU A 822 -2.82 15.46 -58.19
C GLU A 822 -3.08 15.89 -59.64
N GLY A 823 -2.10 16.49 -60.34
CA GLY A 823 -2.32 16.89 -61.73
C GLY A 823 -1.06 17.16 -62.51
N VAL A 824 -1.15 17.09 -63.83
CA VAL A 824 -0.05 17.41 -64.76
C VAL A 824 -0.50 18.42 -65.80
N HIS A 825 0.43 19.28 -66.23
CA HIS A 825 0.25 20.15 -67.38
C HIS A 825 1.46 20.07 -68.31
N LEU A 826 1.23 19.52 -69.51
CA LEU A 826 2.24 19.23 -70.52
C LEU A 826 2.33 20.37 -71.53
N ARG A 827 3.54 20.86 -71.81
CA ARG A 827 3.79 21.99 -72.72
C ARG A 827 4.78 21.62 -73.82
N GLY A 828 4.39 21.80 -75.09
CA GLY A 828 5.24 21.54 -76.25
C GLY A 828 6.26 22.63 -76.58
N GLY A 829 6.19 23.81 -75.96
CA GLY A 829 7.11 24.92 -76.24
C GLY A 829 7.00 26.09 -75.24
N PRO A 830 7.84 27.14 -75.40
CA PRO A 830 7.85 28.31 -74.52
C PRO A 830 6.53 29.08 -74.54
N VAL A 831 5.89 29.16 -75.70
CA VAL A 831 4.54 29.69 -75.91
C VAL A 831 3.68 28.53 -76.42
N ALA A 832 2.67 28.13 -75.66
CA ALA A 832 1.79 27.01 -76.00
C ALA A 832 0.37 27.31 -75.51
N ARG A 833 -0.65 26.88 -76.27
CA ARG A 833 -2.07 27.06 -75.93
C ARG A 833 -2.72 25.72 -75.61
N GLY A 834 -3.52 25.70 -74.55
CA GLY A 834 -4.15 24.51 -74.02
C GLY A 834 -5.17 24.78 -72.94
N GLY A 835 -5.91 23.74 -72.56
CA GLY A 835 -6.84 23.77 -71.43
C GLY A 835 -6.63 22.59 -70.49
N LEU A 836 -7.37 22.57 -69.39
CA LEU A 836 -7.35 21.48 -68.41
C LEU A 836 -8.46 20.46 -68.70
N ARG A 837 -8.36 19.27 -68.11
CA ARG A 837 -9.38 18.23 -68.15
C ARG A 837 -9.36 17.41 -66.85
N TRP A 838 -10.53 17.21 -66.27
CA TRP A 838 -10.70 16.24 -65.19
C TRP A 838 -10.44 14.83 -65.70
N SER A 839 -9.64 14.04 -64.97
CA SER A 839 -9.40 12.64 -65.28
C SER A 839 -9.78 11.75 -64.10
N ASP A 840 -10.63 10.75 -64.34
CA ASP A 840 -10.95 9.72 -63.34
C ASP A 840 -9.87 8.63 -63.24
N ARG A 841 -8.75 8.77 -63.98
CA ARG A 841 -7.67 7.77 -64.08
C ARG A 841 -6.50 8.11 -63.14
N ALA A 842 -6.72 7.98 -61.83
CA ALA A 842 -5.70 8.33 -60.82
C ALA A 842 -4.33 7.66 -61.06
N GLU A 843 -4.30 6.45 -61.62
CA GLU A 843 -3.05 5.70 -61.80
C GLU A 843 -2.24 6.08 -63.05
N ASP A 844 -2.88 6.67 -64.07
CA ASP A 844 -2.21 6.96 -65.34
C ASP A 844 -2.79 8.14 -66.14
N PHE A 845 -3.41 9.11 -65.46
CA PHE A 845 -3.96 10.33 -66.07
C PHE A 845 -2.94 11.08 -66.94
N ARG A 846 -1.64 10.99 -66.65
CA ARG A 846 -0.60 11.56 -67.54
C ARG A 846 -0.64 10.96 -68.95
N THR A 847 -0.91 9.65 -69.07
CA THR A 847 -1.04 8.96 -70.37
C THR A 847 -2.23 9.51 -71.15
N GLU A 848 -3.37 9.72 -70.47
CA GLU A 848 -4.56 10.33 -71.06
C GLU A 848 -4.25 11.76 -71.55
N VAL A 849 -3.68 12.60 -70.68
CA VAL A 849 -3.34 13.99 -70.99
C VAL A 849 -2.36 14.05 -72.16
N LEU A 850 -1.35 13.17 -72.21
CA LEU A 850 -0.41 13.10 -73.32
C LEU A 850 -1.09 12.73 -74.64
N GLY A 851 -2.07 11.82 -74.62
CA GLY A 851 -2.91 11.50 -75.78
C GLY A 851 -3.68 12.72 -76.29
N LEU A 852 -4.22 13.53 -75.38
CA LEU A 852 -4.93 14.77 -75.71
C LEU A 852 -4.01 15.85 -76.27
N VAL A 853 -2.80 16.01 -75.73
CA VAL A 853 -1.79 16.92 -76.30
C VAL A 853 -1.47 16.53 -77.74
N LYS A 854 -1.25 15.23 -78.00
CA LYS A 854 -0.95 14.73 -79.35
C LYS A 854 -2.07 15.09 -80.33
N ALA A 855 -3.31 14.80 -79.97
CA ALA A 855 -4.47 15.13 -80.79
C ALA A 855 -4.57 16.65 -81.05
N GLN A 856 -4.28 17.47 -80.04
CA GLN A 856 -4.33 18.92 -80.14
C GLN A 856 -3.19 19.50 -80.99
N MET A 857 -1.99 18.93 -80.92
CA MET A 857 -0.85 19.32 -81.76
C MET A 857 -1.10 19.03 -83.24
N VAL A 858 -1.72 17.88 -83.56
CA VAL A 858 -2.12 17.57 -84.94
C VAL A 858 -3.23 18.51 -85.41
N LYS A 859 -4.24 18.77 -84.58
CA LYS A 859 -5.39 19.62 -84.94
C LYS A 859 -5.03 21.09 -85.17
N ASN A 860 -4.09 21.63 -84.39
CA ASN A 860 -3.76 23.07 -84.38
C ASN A 860 -2.42 23.39 -85.05
N ALA A 861 -1.78 22.42 -85.73
CA ALA A 861 -0.44 22.55 -86.32
C ALA A 861 -0.26 23.79 -87.22
N VAL A 862 -1.34 24.26 -87.86
CA VAL A 862 -1.35 25.41 -88.78
C VAL A 862 -1.40 26.77 -88.04
N ILE A 863 -1.84 26.80 -86.77
CA ILE A 863 -2.07 28.05 -86.01
C ILE A 863 -0.99 28.27 -84.94
N VAL A 864 -0.70 27.24 -84.13
CA VAL A 864 0.40 27.24 -83.17
C VAL A 864 1.01 25.84 -83.20
N PRO A 865 2.25 25.65 -83.69
CA PRO A 865 2.82 24.32 -83.92
C PRO A 865 3.08 23.53 -82.62
N VAL A 866 3.10 24.21 -81.47
CA VAL A 866 3.37 23.63 -80.15
C VAL A 866 2.14 23.77 -79.23
N GLY A 867 1.50 22.64 -78.92
CA GLY A 867 0.31 22.58 -78.06
C GLY A 867 0.62 22.44 -76.57
N SER A 868 -0.37 22.70 -75.72
CA SER A 868 -0.36 22.28 -74.32
C SER A 868 -1.69 21.65 -73.90
N LYS A 869 -1.66 20.83 -72.85
CA LYS A 869 -2.86 20.29 -72.19
C LYS A 869 -2.49 19.92 -70.76
N GLY A 870 -3.43 20.13 -69.83
CA GLY A 870 -3.31 19.55 -68.50
C GLY A 870 -4.49 18.67 -68.13
N GLY A 871 -4.30 17.91 -67.06
CA GLY A 871 -5.35 17.21 -66.37
C GLY A 871 -5.03 17.03 -64.89
N PHE A 872 -6.09 16.87 -64.10
CA PHE A 872 -6.05 16.78 -62.64
C PHE A 872 -7.22 15.93 -62.15
#